data_AF-A0A9W9N7S2-F1
#
_entry.id   AF-A0A9W9N7S2-F1
#
_cell.length_a   1.000
_cell.length_b   1.000
_cell.length_c   1.000
_cell.angle_alpha   90.00
_cell.angle_beta   90.00
_cell.angle_gamma   90.00
#
_symmetry.space_group_name_H-M   'P 1'
#
loop_
_entity.id
_entity.type
_entity.pdbx_description
1 polymer ?
#
loop_
_entity_poly.entity_id
_entity_poly.type
_entity_poly.pdbx_seq_one_letter_code
_entity_poly.pdbx_strand_id
1 'polypeptide(L)'
;MRSLLWALWALGAAPQVLAADTLSTSGFQICQSDAPIQVQKLDVSYTRSSKEVVFDVAGTNTKEQKVMATLTVTAYGRQVYSTSFDPCGTKVHVDELCPVPSGNFSAQGKMAVPDDIASQIPSIAFKVPDLDGQAKLVLSTEDNKENLACVNAVLSNGKSADVTGVAWVSAGIAAGALAFTGVSAMAAVGGHPGASSSSPGFGDVMGWFHSMATNGMLSVSYPPIYQSFTKNFAWSTGLISWNGLQDSIDNFRKATGGNLTDDSYTYLGTLKSNSNANASATKRSLDLISRSLNLIPRSDSSDGSSNSEIDNIKKIAEELMVPSANIFMTVLLIFAIVVAAVIVGILLFKVILEVWALYGKFPEKLTSFRNDYWGLMARTITNMILIVYTIWVMYCIYQLKNGDSWAAKLLAGVTLVVFTGVLAFFAWRIIHIARKYKKAEGDTSSLYENKETWRKYSLFYDNTKTDFWWLFVPLIVYMLAKGCIIAGAQGHGMAQTIAQLVCESLLLILLLWGRPYARKSTMGINMTIQIVRVLSVVCVLVFIDELGLSQTTKTVTGVVLIVIQSVLTAVLAILIAVNAMISLFRENIHKKRRREAEKANGLDDLTPLDARESLLIDHPQRKDYTEMSNFNFTGPYEPYHDHPADRPDSAGSHKGLVYADYGVAHSHNPSDDYRDDDRSRSPSLEGRRPTVPGYGMAY
;
A
#
# COMPACT_ATOMS: atom_id res chain seq x y z
N MET A 1 -6.36 -12.37 21.84
CA MET A 1 -5.73 -11.16 22.41
C MET A 1 -4.35 -11.45 22.99
N ARG A 2 -4.19 -12.42 23.90
CA ARG A 2 -2.86 -12.83 24.43
C ARG A 2 -1.88 -13.31 23.35
N SER A 3 -2.32 -14.12 22.39
CA SER A 3 -1.48 -14.62 21.29
C SER A 3 -0.98 -13.53 20.32
N LEU A 4 -1.71 -12.43 20.21
CA LEU A 4 -1.33 -11.25 19.40
C LEU A 4 -0.24 -10.42 20.10
N LEU A 5 -0.28 -10.34 21.44
CA LEU A 5 0.76 -9.71 22.25
C LEU A 5 2.09 -10.48 22.20
N TRP A 6 2.06 -11.81 22.16
CA TRP A 6 3.26 -12.64 22.01
C TRP A 6 3.87 -12.54 20.61
N ALA A 7 3.05 -12.41 19.56
CA ALA A 7 3.55 -12.17 18.20
C ALA A 7 4.18 -10.77 18.02
N LEU A 8 3.65 -9.75 18.71
CA LEU A 8 4.23 -8.40 18.77
C LEU A 8 5.57 -8.36 19.52
N TRP A 9 5.74 -9.21 20.54
CA TRP A 9 7.00 -9.34 21.27
C TRP A 9 8.08 -10.10 20.47
N ALA A 10 7.68 -11.09 19.65
CA ALA A 10 8.62 -11.87 18.83
C ALA A 10 9.24 -11.07 17.67
N LEU A 11 8.57 -10.02 17.15
CA LEU A 11 9.15 -9.12 16.14
C LEU A 11 10.16 -8.11 16.72
N GLY A 12 10.28 -7.98 18.05
CA GLY A 12 11.22 -7.09 18.72
C GLY A 12 12.65 -7.64 18.86
N ALA A 13 12.86 -8.92 18.54
CA ALA A 13 14.16 -9.59 18.64
C ALA A 13 14.95 -9.53 17.32
N ALA A 14 15.10 -8.34 16.74
CA ALA A 14 16.16 -8.11 15.77
C ALA A 14 17.49 -8.00 16.55
N PRO A 15 18.61 -8.53 16.03
CA PRO A 15 19.91 -8.34 16.67
C PRO A 15 20.14 -6.83 16.78
N GLN A 16 20.26 -6.35 18.01
CA GLN A 16 20.78 -5.02 18.31
C GLN A 16 22.23 -5.05 17.81
N VAL A 17 22.43 -4.75 16.53
CA VAL A 17 23.76 -4.45 16.02
C VAL A 17 24.30 -3.38 16.96
N LEU A 18 25.43 -3.68 17.61
CA LEU A 18 26.22 -2.73 18.40
C LEU A 18 26.48 -1.52 17.51
N ALA A 19 25.57 -0.57 17.55
CA ALA A 19 25.61 0.60 16.70
C ALA A 19 26.66 1.53 17.29
N ALA A 20 27.62 1.92 16.47
CA ALA A 20 28.59 2.94 16.83
C ALA A 20 27.83 4.20 17.27
N ASP A 21 28.06 4.68 18.49
CA ASP A 21 27.52 5.94 19.00
C ASP A 21 28.33 7.12 18.39
N THR A 22 28.30 7.22 17.07
CA THR A 22 29.08 8.19 16.29
C THR A 22 28.15 9.13 15.53
N LEU A 23 28.41 10.43 15.59
CA LEU A 23 27.80 11.44 14.74
C LEU A 23 28.83 11.90 13.73
N SER A 24 28.55 11.77 12.44
CA SER A 24 29.43 12.22 11.36
C SER A 24 28.73 13.25 10.48
N THR A 25 29.51 14.05 9.76
CA THR A 25 28.99 14.94 8.72
C THR A 25 28.71 14.16 7.44
N SER A 26 27.50 14.24 6.89
CA SER A 26 27.13 13.58 5.61
C SER A 26 27.26 14.49 4.39
N GLY A 27 27.62 15.76 4.58
CA GLY A 27 27.80 16.77 3.55
C GLY A 27 27.79 18.17 4.14
N PHE A 28 28.23 19.17 3.35
CA PHE A 28 28.26 20.57 3.78
C PHE A 28 27.89 21.54 2.66
N GLN A 29 27.28 22.66 3.03
CA GLN A 29 26.91 23.77 2.15
C GLN A 29 27.61 25.04 2.61
N ILE A 30 28.16 25.81 1.67
CA ILE A 30 28.70 27.14 1.96
C ILE A 30 27.54 28.13 1.98
N CYS A 31 27.35 28.87 3.08
CA CYS A 31 26.23 29.80 3.21
C CYS A 31 26.44 31.11 2.46
N GLN A 32 27.67 31.39 2.03
CA GLN A 32 28.07 32.66 1.40
C GLN A 32 28.98 32.40 0.21
N SER A 33 28.61 32.89 -0.97
CA SER A 33 29.25 32.54 -2.25
C SER A 33 30.60 33.26 -2.49
N ASP A 34 30.79 34.46 -1.94
CA ASP A 34 31.98 35.31 -2.14
C ASP A 34 32.83 35.43 -0.87
N ALA A 35 33.04 34.32 -0.16
CA ALA A 35 33.80 34.30 1.08
C ALA A 35 35.34 34.24 0.83
N PRO A 36 36.18 35.01 1.57
CA PRO A 36 37.64 34.97 1.46
C PRO A 36 38.28 33.59 1.71
N ILE A 37 37.60 32.75 2.50
CA ILE A 37 37.97 31.36 2.78
C ILE A 37 36.92 30.45 2.13
N GLN A 38 37.37 29.53 1.28
CA GLN A 38 36.53 28.52 0.63
C GLN A 38 36.88 27.13 1.17
N VAL A 39 35.89 26.45 1.75
CA VAL A 39 36.05 25.09 2.27
C VAL A 39 35.78 24.09 1.14
N GLN A 40 36.73 23.19 0.90
CA GLN A 40 36.68 22.16 -0.15
C GLN A 40 36.39 20.78 0.43
N LYS A 41 36.84 20.51 1.65
CA LYS A 41 36.59 19.27 2.39
C LYS A 41 36.24 19.61 3.83
N LEU A 42 35.19 18.99 4.34
CA LEU A 42 34.79 19.07 5.74
C LEU A 42 34.24 17.69 6.13
N ASP A 43 35.06 16.92 6.83
CA ASP A 43 34.65 15.67 7.46
C ASP A 43 34.89 15.79 8.96
N VAL A 44 33.82 15.69 9.75
CA VAL A 44 33.87 15.78 11.20
C VAL A 44 33.07 14.62 11.77
N SER A 45 33.70 13.84 12.65
CA SER A 45 33.06 12.75 13.35
C SER A 45 33.25 12.88 14.87
N TYR A 46 32.16 12.78 15.61
CA TYR A 46 32.14 12.76 17.06
C TYR A 46 31.77 11.37 17.55
N THR A 47 32.61 10.78 18.41
CA THR A 47 32.35 9.48 19.01
C THR A 47 31.99 9.66 20.49
N ARG A 48 30.79 9.23 20.89
CA ARG A 48 30.30 9.40 22.26
C ARG A 48 31.09 8.60 23.30
N SER A 49 31.60 7.42 22.94
CA SER A 49 32.31 6.53 23.85
C SER A 49 33.71 7.04 24.20
N SER A 50 34.45 7.59 23.24
CA SER A 50 35.76 8.21 23.46
C SER A 50 35.67 9.70 23.80
N LYS A 51 34.53 10.33 23.56
CA LYS A 51 34.33 11.80 23.65
C LYS A 51 35.31 12.58 22.78
N GLU A 52 35.74 11.98 21.67
CA GLU A 52 36.67 12.60 20.73
C GLU A 52 35.94 13.06 19.47
N VAL A 53 36.31 14.24 18.99
CA VAL A 53 36.01 14.72 17.64
C VAL A 53 37.23 14.48 16.78
N VAL A 54 37.06 13.74 15.69
CA VAL A 54 38.05 13.61 14.61
C VAL A 54 37.60 14.52 13.49
N PHE A 55 38.48 15.40 13.03
CA PHE A 55 38.18 16.32 11.93
C PHE A 55 39.24 16.23 10.83
N ASP A 56 38.79 16.40 9.59
CA ASP A 56 39.60 16.50 8.38
C ASP A 56 38.99 17.61 7.51
N VAL A 57 39.68 18.75 7.48
CA VAL A 57 39.21 19.97 6.83
C VAL A 57 40.24 20.42 5.81
N ALA A 58 39.81 20.73 4.59
CA ALA A 58 40.68 21.31 3.57
C ALA A 58 39.97 22.46 2.86
N GLY A 59 40.74 23.45 2.42
CA GLY A 59 40.20 24.63 1.78
C GLY A 59 41.25 25.52 1.16
N THR A 60 40.80 26.67 0.67
CA THR A 60 41.64 27.72 0.12
C THR A 60 41.34 29.04 0.79
N ASN A 61 42.39 29.79 1.08
CA ASN A 61 42.28 31.10 1.71
C ASN A 61 43.04 32.14 0.87
N THR A 62 42.46 33.32 0.73
CA THR A 62 43.03 34.41 -0.07
C THR A 62 44.09 35.23 0.66
N LYS A 63 44.02 35.32 1.99
CA LYS A 63 44.94 36.11 2.82
C LYS A 63 45.21 35.43 4.15
N GLU A 64 46.46 35.41 4.58
CA GLU A 64 46.83 34.92 5.91
C GLU A 64 46.23 35.83 6.99
N GLN A 65 45.42 35.26 7.89
CA GLN A 65 44.73 36.02 8.93
C GLN A 65 44.34 35.13 10.11
N LYS A 66 44.22 35.74 11.30
CA LYS A 66 43.64 35.10 12.48
C LYS A 66 42.12 35.11 12.38
N VAL A 67 41.49 34.02 12.78
CA VAL A 67 40.04 33.84 12.65
C VAL A 67 39.44 33.41 13.97
N MET A 68 38.22 33.84 14.24
CA MET A 68 37.37 33.38 15.33
C MET A 68 36.28 32.47 14.75
N ALA A 69 36.21 31.23 15.25
CA ALA A 69 35.26 30.23 14.80
C ALA A 69 34.05 30.17 15.73
N THR A 70 32.84 30.30 15.20
CA THR A 70 31.58 30.13 15.93
C THR A 70 30.88 28.88 15.44
N LEU A 71 30.81 27.86 16.31
CA LEU A 71 30.12 26.60 16.03
C LEU A 71 28.73 26.62 16.68
N THR A 72 27.71 26.56 15.85
CA THR A 72 26.30 26.44 16.23
C THR A 72 25.77 25.09 15.81
N VAL A 73 25.37 24.24 16.76
CA VAL A 73 24.71 22.97 16.46
C VAL A 73 23.21 23.12 16.72
N THR A 74 22.44 22.88 15.67
CA THR A 74 20.99 22.85 15.71
C THR A 74 20.53 21.41 15.50
N ALA A 75 19.66 20.92 16.38
CA ALA A 75 19.03 19.62 16.20
C ALA A 75 17.52 19.77 16.39
N TYR A 76 16.74 19.15 15.52
CA TYR A 76 15.28 19.21 15.51
C TYR A 76 14.77 20.66 15.60
N GLY A 77 15.33 21.54 14.75
CA GLY A 77 14.96 22.95 14.66
C GLY A 77 15.21 23.79 15.91
N ARG A 78 15.96 23.28 16.90
CA ARG A 78 16.37 24.02 18.09
C ARG A 78 17.89 24.10 18.16
N GLN A 79 18.41 25.28 18.45
CA GLN A 79 19.82 25.47 18.74
C GLN A 79 20.13 24.76 20.05
N VAL A 80 20.90 23.67 19.97
CA VAL A 80 21.29 22.86 21.12
C VAL A 80 22.63 23.34 21.69
N TYR A 81 23.48 23.90 20.83
CA TYR A 81 24.81 24.34 21.21
C TYR A 81 25.27 25.54 20.38
N SER A 82 25.98 26.47 21.00
CA SER A 82 26.55 27.65 20.33
C SER A 82 27.74 28.19 21.11
N THR A 83 28.94 28.00 20.56
CA THR A 83 30.17 28.50 21.19
C THR A 83 31.10 29.10 20.14
N SER A 84 31.74 30.20 20.51
CA SER A 84 32.84 30.79 19.74
C SER A 84 34.18 30.41 20.37
N PHE A 85 35.13 29.96 19.56
CA PHE A 85 36.47 29.61 19.98
C PHE A 85 37.50 30.14 18.98
N ASP A 86 38.70 30.41 19.47
CA ASP A 86 39.87 30.70 18.65
C ASP A 86 40.54 29.35 18.30
N PRO A 87 40.62 28.94 17.02
CA PRO A 87 41.31 27.72 16.60
C PRO A 87 42.83 27.75 16.87
N CYS A 88 43.37 28.93 17.20
CA CYS A 88 44.78 29.15 17.58
C CYS A 88 44.98 29.37 19.07
N GLY A 89 43.90 29.36 19.84
CA GLY A 89 43.93 29.56 21.28
C GLY A 89 44.45 28.35 22.04
N THR A 90 44.45 28.47 23.37
CA THR A 90 44.91 27.41 24.29
C THR A 90 43.85 26.33 24.55
N LYS A 91 42.58 26.57 24.19
CA LYS A 91 41.46 25.64 24.43
C LYS A 91 41.23 24.66 23.28
N VAL A 92 41.35 25.15 22.04
CA VAL A 92 41.25 24.38 20.81
C VAL A 92 42.43 24.83 19.97
N HIS A 93 43.47 24.00 19.88
CA HIS A 93 44.69 24.33 19.15
C HIS A 93 44.85 23.39 17.97
N VAL A 94 44.88 23.96 16.77
CA VAL A 94 45.15 23.22 15.53
C VAL A 94 46.35 23.88 14.85
N ASP A 95 47.53 23.27 15.00
CA ASP A 95 48.81 23.81 14.51
C ASP A 95 48.74 24.22 13.02
N GLU A 96 48.02 23.43 12.22
CA GLU A 96 47.91 23.57 10.77
C GLU A 96 47.00 24.72 10.32
N LEU A 97 46.23 25.32 11.24
CA LEU A 97 45.30 26.44 10.97
C LEU A 97 45.76 27.76 11.59
N CYS A 98 47.00 27.84 12.11
CA CYS A 98 47.39 28.92 13.02
C CYS A 98 48.72 29.62 12.70
N PRO A 99 48.66 30.80 12.03
CA PRO A 99 47.48 31.45 11.42
C PRO A 99 47.00 30.69 10.17
N VAL A 100 45.75 30.92 9.74
CA VAL A 100 45.22 30.23 8.55
C VAL A 100 46.04 30.68 7.34
N PRO A 101 46.82 29.79 6.69
CA PRO A 101 47.78 30.21 5.68
C PRO A 101 47.09 30.71 4.41
N SER A 102 47.75 31.57 3.65
CA SER A 102 47.29 31.94 2.30
C SER A 102 47.55 30.80 1.31
N GLY A 103 46.61 30.53 0.41
CA GLY A 103 46.67 29.40 -0.53
C GLY A 103 45.86 28.20 -0.06
N ASN A 104 46.27 27.00 -0.43
CA ASN A 104 45.59 25.76 -0.04
C ASN A 104 46.01 25.37 1.38
N PHE A 105 45.06 25.01 2.23
CA PHE A 105 45.30 24.45 3.55
C PHE A 105 44.57 23.11 3.73
N SER A 106 45.14 22.25 4.55
CA SER A 106 44.55 20.99 4.99
C SER A 106 44.90 20.80 6.46
N ALA A 107 43.92 20.48 7.27
CA ALA A 107 44.06 20.29 8.69
C ALA A 107 43.40 18.98 9.13
N GLN A 108 44.15 18.12 9.81
CA GLN A 108 43.67 16.84 10.32
C GLN A 108 44.03 16.66 11.78
N GLY A 109 43.06 16.30 12.60
CA GLY A 109 43.32 16.18 14.03
C GLY A 109 42.23 15.46 14.81
N LYS A 110 42.55 15.23 16.09
CA LYS A 110 41.64 14.69 17.09
C LYS A 110 41.61 15.63 18.28
N MET A 111 40.41 15.91 18.78
CA MET A 111 40.19 16.79 19.92
C MET A 111 39.24 16.11 20.91
N ALA A 112 39.64 16.05 22.18
CA ALA A 112 38.75 15.62 23.25
C ALA A 112 37.73 16.71 23.56
N VAL A 113 36.45 16.35 23.60
CA VAL A 113 35.34 17.24 23.95
C VAL A 113 35.13 17.22 25.46
N PRO A 114 35.18 18.39 26.13
CA PRO A 114 34.87 18.49 27.56
C PRO A 114 33.51 17.89 27.97
N ASP A 115 33.45 17.34 29.18
CA ASP A 115 32.27 16.61 29.70
C ASP A 115 31.01 17.48 29.85
N ASP A 116 31.21 18.78 30.11
CA ASP A 116 30.17 19.80 30.14
C ASP A 116 29.49 20.02 28.79
N ILE A 117 30.20 19.78 27.68
CA ILE A 117 29.67 19.88 26.32
C ILE A 117 29.09 18.53 25.88
N ALA A 118 29.78 17.43 26.16
CA ALA A 118 29.34 16.08 25.79
C ALA A 118 28.00 15.68 26.43
N SER A 119 27.71 16.18 27.63
CA SER A 119 26.46 15.89 28.37
C SER A 119 25.22 16.63 27.84
N GLN A 120 25.40 17.71 27.07
CA GLN A 120 24.30 18.48 26.47
C GLN A 120 23.74 17.83 25.19
N ILE A 121 24.49 16.92 24.56
CA ILE A 121 24.03 16.21 23.36
C ILE A 121 23.01 15.14 23.78
N PRO A 122 21.74 15.25 23.38
CA PRO A 122 20.72 14.32 23.84
C PRO A 122 20.98 12.92 23.28
N SER A 123 20.82 11.91 24.13
CA SER A 123 21.06 10.50 23.74
C SER A 123 20.20 10.01 22.57
N ILE A 124 19.11 10.72 22.27
CA ILE A 124 18.22 10.43 21.15
C ILE A 124 18.88 10.65 19.78
N ALA A 125 19.85 11.57 19.69
CA ALA A 125 20.58 11.87 18.46
C ALA A 125 21.37 10.66 17.92
N PHE A 126 21.80 9.76 18.80
CA PHE A 126 22.53 8.54 18.45
C PHE A 126 21.61 7.35 18.16
N LYS A 127 20.32 7.44 18.48
CA LYS A 127 19.36 6.32 18.39
C LYS A 127 18.36 6.47 17.26
N VAL A 128 17.85 7.68 17.03
CA VAL A 128 16.79 7.93 16.04
C VAL A 128 17.41 7.97 14.63
N PRO A 129 16.95 7.14 13.68
CA PRO A 129 17.46 7.18 12.31
C PRO A 129 17.08 8.48 11.60
N ASP A 130 17.86 8.85 10.58
CA ASP A 130 17.70 10.09 9.81
C ASP A 130 17.56 11.31 10.73
N LEU A 131 18.61 11.52 11.54
CA LEU A 131 18.69 12.65 12.46
C LEU A 131 18.54 13.97 11.71
N ASP A 132 17.60 14.79 12.16
CA ASP A 132 17.46 16.17 11.71
C ASP A 132 18.41 17.08 12.50
N GLY A 133 19.69 17.06 12.14
CA GLY A 133 20.75 17.82 12.80
C GLY A 133 21.62 18.57 11.80
N GLN A 134 21.96 19.82 12.12
CA GLN A 134 22.86 20.65 11.34
C GLN A 134 23.89 21.35 12.25
N ALA A 135 25.12 21.43 11.78
CA ALA A 135 26.22 22.14 12.41
C ALA A 135 26.65 23.31 11.52
N LYS A 136 26.38 24.53 11.97
CA LYS A 136 26.76 25.77 11.31
C LYS A 136 28.07 26.29 11.91
N LEU A 137 29.10 26.38 11.09
CA LEU A 137 30.40 26.95 11.43
C LEU A 137 30.55 28.30 10.72
N VAL A 138 30.73 29.37 11.48
CA VAL A 138 30.98 30.71 10.96
C VAL A 138 32.38 31.14 11.38
N LEU A 139 33.24 31.46 10.41
CA LEU A 139 34.55 32.04 10.64
C LEU A 139 34.45 33.56 10.50
N SER A 140 34.98 34.28 11.47
CA SER A 140 34.96 35.76 11.50
C SER A 140 36.33 36.33 11.83
N THR A 141 36.63 37.55 11.40
CA THR A 141 37.87 38.25 11.81
C THR A 141 37.82 38.60 13.29
N GLU A 142 38.95 38.53 14.00
CA GLU A 142 39.05 38.95 15.41
C GLU A 142 38.75 40.46 15.60
N ASP A 143 39.21 41.31 14.67
CA ASP A 143 39.17 42.78 14.82
C ASP A 143 37.80 43.42 14.50
N ASN A 144 37.18 43.05 13.35
CA ASN A 144 35.97 43.72 12.84
C ASN A 144 34.73 42.82 12.78
N LYS A 145 34.83 41.57 13.26
CA LYS A 145 33.77 40.53 13.18
C LYS A 145 33.17 40.34 11.78
N GLU A 146 33.93 40.60 10.73
CA GLU A 146 33.49 40.35 9.35
C GLU A 146 33.47 38.83 9.09
N ASN A 147 32.42 38.33 8.44
CA ASN A 147 32.27 36.91 8.15
C ASN A 147 33.21 36.51 7.00
N LEU A 148 34.20 35.68 7.32
CA LEU A 148 35.23 35.18 6.40
C LEU A 148 34.84 33.87 5.71
N ALA A 149 34.00 33.08 6.35
CA ALA A 149 33.35 31.89 5.77
C ALA A 149 32.13 31.50 6.60
N CYS A 150 31.14 30.89 5.94
CA CYS A 150 30.04 30.21 6.59
C CYS A 150 29.86 28.86 5.95
N VAL A 151 29.85 27.80 6.76
CA VAL A 151 29.61 26.44 6.34
C VAL A 151 28.50 25.83 7.20
N ASN A 152 27.51 25.22 6.58
CA ASN A 152 26.47 24.45 7.25
C ASN A 152 26.63 22.98 6.88
N ALA A 153 26.91 22.12 7.86
CA ALA A 153 27.09 20.69 7.67
C ALA A 153 25.89 19.91 8.22
N VAL A 154 25.43 18.90 7.49
CA VAL A 154 24.35 18.01 7.95
C VAL A 154 24.96 16.92 8.81
N LEU A 155 24.39 16.70 10.00
CA LEU A 155 24.81 15.68 10.95
C LEU A 155 24.03 14.39 10.73
N SER A 156 24.73 13.26 10.71
CA SER A 156 24.16 11.93 10.57
C SER A 156 24.72 11.00 11.64
N ASN A 157 23.90 10.08 12.12
CA ASN A 157 24.33 9.00 13.02
C ASN A 157 24.56 7.66 12.28
N GLY A 158 24.61 7.70 10.95
CA GLY A 158 24.78 6.52 10.10
C GLY A 158 23.57 5.58 10.05
N LYS A 159 22.45 5.93 10.70
CA LYS A 159 21.21 5.14 10.71
C LYS A 159 20.18 5.80 9.80
N SER A 160 19.48 5.01 8.99
CA SER A 160 18.39 5.48 8.13
C SER A 160 17.17 4.58 8.24
N ALA A 161 15.99 5.19 8.11
CA ALA A 161 14.72 4.51 7.93
C ALA A 161 14.48 4.08 6.48
N ASP A 162 15.31 4.53 5.53
CA ASP A 162 15.38 3.99 4.17
C ASP A 162 16.16 2.67 4.19
N VAL A 163 15.44 1.55 4.13
CA VAL A 163 16.01 0.22 4.24
C VAL A 163 15.50 -0.61 3.07
N THR A 164 16.40 -0.94 2.14
CA THR A 164 16.07 -1.74 0.94
C THR A 164 15.34 -3.05 1.29
N GLY A 165 15.65 -3.66 2.43
CA GLY A 165 14.95 -4.83 2.94
C GLY A 165 13.44 -4.62 3.12
N VAL A 166 13.00 -3.45 3.58
CA VAL A 166 11.56 -3.13 3.76
C VAL A 166 10.85 -3.05 2.41
N ALA A 167 11.49 -2.49 1.39
CA ALA A 167 10.95 -2.48 0.03
C ALA A 167 10.76 -3.91 -0.52
N TRP A 168 11.74 -4.80 -0.33
CA TRP A 168 11.62 -6.21 -0.76
C TRP A 168 10.58 -7.01 0.05
N VAL A 169 10.52 -6.82 1.37
CA VAL A 169 9.51 -7.50 2.20
C VAL A 169 8.10 -7.01 1.83
N SER A 170 7.90 -5.70 1.65
CA SER A 170 6.60 -5.17 1.23
C SER A 170 6.21 -5.65 -0.17
N ALA A 171 7.15 -5.69 -1.12
CA ALA A 171 6.93 -6.30 -2.43
C ALA A 171 6.58 -7.79 -2.34
N GLY A 172 7.24 -8.54 -1.45
CA GLY A 172 6.94 -9.95 -1.16
C GLY A 172 5.53 -10.14 -0.57
N ILE A 173 5.09 -9.27 0.33
CA ILE A 173 3.72 -9.28 0.88
C ILE A 173 2.70 -9.03 -0.24
N ALA A 174 2.95 -8.06 -1.12
CA ALA A 174 2.07 -7.80 -2.27
C ALA A 174 2.03 -8.97 -3.25
N ALA A 175 3.18 -9.58 -3.56
CA ALA A 175 3.25 -10.78 -4.41
C ALA A 175 2.50 -11.96 -3.79
N GLY A 176 2.65 -12.18 -2.47
CA GLY A 176 1.90 -13.20 -1.72
C GLY A 176 0.39 -12.95 -1.75
N ALA A 177 -0.03 -11.69 -1.59
CA ALA A 177 -1.44 -11.30 -1.70
C ALA A 177 -2.00 -11.53 -3.12
N LEU A 178 -1.21 -11.26 -4.16
CA LEU A 178 -1.57 -11.52 -5.56
C LEU A 178 -1.76 -13.02 -5.79
N ALA A 179 -0.80 -13.84 -5.36
CA ALA A 179 -0.87 -15.29 -5.47
C ALA A 179 -2.12 -15.84 -4.74
N PHE A 180 -2.37 -15.38 -3.52
CA PHE A 180 -3.55 -15.78 -2.74
C PHE A 180 -4.87 -15.36 -3.41
N THR A 181 -4.94 -14.13 -3.94
CA THR A 181 -6.12 -13.63 -4.67
C THR A 181 -6.35 -14.43 -5.95
N GLY A 182 -5.28 -14.78 -6.68
CA GLY A 182 -5.33 -15.59 -7.89
C GLY A 182 -5.84 -17.01 -7.63
N VAL A 183 -5.31 -17.71 -6.63
CA VAL A 183 -5.77 -19.05 -6.23
C VAL A 183 -7.24 -19.02 -5.80
N SER A 184 -7.62 -18.03 -4.99
CA SER A 184 -9.00 -17.85 -4.55
C SER A 184 -9.96 -17.57 -5.71
N ALA A 185 -9.53 -16.80 -6.71
CA ALA A 185 -10.30 -16.52 -7.91
C ALA A 185 -10.47 -17.79 -8.79
N MET A 186 -9.44 -18.62 -8.93
CA MET A 186 -9.54 -19.89 -9.66
C MET A 186 -10.46 -20.90 -8.97
N ALA A 187 -10.48 -20.92 -7.63
CA ALA A 187 -11.45 -21.70 -6.86
C ALA A 187 -12.89 -21.15 -7.03
N ALA A 188 -13.04 -19.83 -7.11
CA ALA A 188 -14.33 -19.15 -7.31
C ALA A 188 -14.86 -19.25 -8.76
N VAL A 189 -14.01 -19.39 -9.78
CA VAL A 189 -14.43 -19.68 -11.18
C VAL A 189 -15.10 -21.07 -11.29
N GLY A 190 -14.80 -21.98 -10.36
CA GLY A 190 -15.54 -23.23 -10.15
C GLY A 190 -16.63 -23.16 -9.07
N GLY A 191 -16.86 -21.98 -8.47
CA GLY A 191 -17.84 -21.74 -7.41
C GLY A 191 -19.17 -21.19 -7.92
N HIS A 192 -20.18 -21.18 -7.07
CA HIS A 192 -21.49 -20.59 -7.38
C HIS A 192 -21.41 -19.07 -7.58
N PRO A 193 -22.20 -18.48 -8.50
CA PRO A 193 -22.39 -17.03 -8.60
C PRO A 193 -22.74 -16.42 -7.24
N GLY A 194 -22.24 -15.21 -6.94
CA GLY A 194 -22.47 -14.54 -5.66
C GLY A 194 -21.45 -14.83 -4.54
N ALA A 195 -20.43 -15.65 -4.79
CA ALA A 195 -19.35 -15.87 -3.83
C ALA A 195 -18.47 -14.61 -3.65
N SER A 196 -18.43 -14.06 -2.44
CA SER A 196 -17.58 -12.89 -2.11
C SER A 196 -16.10 -13.27 -2.04
N SER A 197 -15.21 -12.40 -2.55
CA SER A 197 -13.76 -12.62 -2.47
C SER A 197 -13.23 -12.53 -1.02
N SER A 198 -12.08 -13.15 -0.75
CA SER A 198 -11.47 -13.14 0.59
C SER A 198 -10.59 -11.90 0.77
N SER A 199 -10.72 -11.21 1.90
CA SER A 199 -9.89 -10.07 2.31
C SER A 199 -8.99 -10.46 3.50
N PRO A 200 -7.77 -9.91 3.64
CA PRO A 200 -7.12 -8.95 2.73
C PRO A 200 -6.75 -9.55 1.37
N GLY A 201 -7.13 -8.85 0.30
CA GLY A 201 -6.75 -9.18 -1.08
C GLY A 201 -5.59 -8.32 -1.59
N PHE A 202 -5.12 -8.59 -2.81
CA PHE A 202 -4.06 -7.80 -3.44
C PHE A 202 -4.39 -6.31 -3.53
N GLY A 203 -5.63 -5.97 -3.87
CA GLY A 203 -6.08 -4.57 -3.95
C GLY A 203 -6.04 -3.83 -2.61
N ASP A 204 -6.37 -4.51 -1.50
CA ASP A 204 -6.33 -3.94 -0.15
C ASP A 204 -4.89 -3.60 0.25
N VAL A 205 -3.95 -4.52 -0.04
CA VAL A 205 -2.52 -4.38 0.26
C VAL A 205 -1.88 -3.29 -0.59
N MET A 206 -2.08 -3.32 -1.91
CA MET A 206 -1.55 -2.30 -2.81
C MET A 206 -2.14 -0.94 -2.50
N GLY A 207 -3.45 -0.85 -2.27
CA GLY A 207 -4.10 0.40 -1.86
C GLY A 207 -3.56 0.94 -0.52
N TRP A 208 -3.15 0.06 0.40
CA TRP A 208 -2.52 0.45 1.65
C TRP A 208 -1.09 1.00 1.42
N PHE A 209 -0.27 0.31 0.63
CA PHE A 209 1.08 0.80 0.28
C PHE A 209 1.05 2.09 -0.56
N HIS A 210 0.12 2.22 -1.51
CA HIS A 210 -0.15 3.47 -2.22
C HIS A 210 -0.44 4.61 -1.25
N SER A 211 -1.21 4.34 -0.19
CA SER A 211 -1.53 5.35 0.82
C SER A 211 -0.30 5.77 1.62
N MET A 212 0.62 4.86 1.93
CA MET A 212 1.86 5.20 2.63
C MET A 212 2.76 6.10 1.77
N ALA A 213 2.97 5.70 0.52
CA ALA A 213 3.79 6.46 -0.41
C ALA A 213 3.18 7.85 -0.68
N THR A 214 1.88 7.91 -0.97
CA THR A 214 1.21 9.20 -1.24
C THR A 214 1.13 10.11 -0.02
N ASN A 215 1.07 9.55 1.20
CA ASN A 215 1.18 10.33 2.43
C ASN A 215 2.58 10.92 2.67
N GLY A 216 3.64 10.44 1.99
CA GLY A 216 4.95 11.09 1.97
C GLY A 216 5.10 12.13 0.86
N MET A 217 4.15 12.15 -0.09
CA MET A 217 4.19 12.99 -1.30
C MET A 217 3.41 14.30 -1.17
N LEU A 218 2.64 14.51 -0.09
CA LEU A 218 1.94 15.80 0.12
C LEU A 218 2.95 16.91 0.38
N SER A 219 2.65 18.14 -0.05
CA SER A 219 3.47 19.36 -0.02
C SER A 219 3.61 19.97 1.39
N VAL A 220 4.09 19.20 2.37
CA VAL A 220 4.34 19.65 3.76
C VAL A 220 5.78 19.37 4.21
N SER A 221 6.28 20.10 5.20
CA SER A 221 7.62 19.88 5.75
C SER A 221 7.66 18.67 6.69
N TYR A 222 7.83 17.48 6.10
CA TYR A 222 8.01 16.24 6.85
C TYR A 222 9.33 16.22 7.62
N PRO A 223 9.36 15.57 8.80
CA PRO A 223 10.62 15.22 9.43
C PRO A 223 11.38 14.19 8.55
N PRO A 224 12.72 14.26 8.45
CA PRO A 224 13.53 13.39 7.58
C PRO A 224 13.24 11.89 7.76
N ILE A 225 13.11 11.44 9.01
CA ILE A 225 12.77 10.04 9.34
C ILE A 225 11.50 9.52 8.66
N TYR A 226 10.45 10.34 8.59
CA TYR A 226 9.18 9.91 7.97
C TYR A 226 9.28 9.90 6.46
N GLN A 227 10.03 10.84 5.89
CA GLN A 227 10.29 10.87 4.45
C GLN A 227 11.06 9.62 4.01
N SER A 228 12.16 9.29 4.70
CA SER A 228 12.93 8.06 4.44
C SER A 228 12.09 6.80 4.62
N PHE A 229 11.19 6.76 5.62
CA PHE A 229 10.28 5.63 5.81
C PHE A 229 9.30 5.45 4.64
N THR A 230 8.61 6.52 4.22
CA THR A 230 7.61 6.45 3.14
C THR A 230 8.22 6.11 1.78
N LYS A 231 9.48 6.48 1.56
CA LYS A 231 10.27 6.11 0.36
C LYS A 231 10.36 4.61 0.15
N ASN A 232 10.40 3.79 1.20
CA ASN A 232 10.41 2.32 1.09
C ASN A 232 9.18 1.75 0.36
N PHE A 233 8.08 2.51 0.30
CA PHE A 233 6.83 2.12 -0.37
C PHE A 233 6.64 2.78 -1.73
N ALA A 234 7.59 3.63 -2.19
CA ALA A 234 7.48 4.35 -3.46
C ALA A 234 7.38 3.42 -4.67
N TRP A 235 7.98 2.22 -4.60
CA TRP A 235 7.87 1.18 -5.63
C TRP A 235 6.40 0.82 -5.92
N SER A 236 5.53 0.88 -4.91
CA SER A 236 4.09 0.56 -5.08
C SER A 236 3.39 1.57 -5.99
N THR A 237 3.90 2.81 -6.06
CA THR A 237 3.40 3.84 -6.99
C THR A 237 4.00 3.74 -8.39
N GLY A 238 4.92 2.80 -8.63
CA GLY A 238 5.59 2.62 -9.92
C GLY A 238 6.88 3.43 -10.10
N LEU A 239 7.37 4.12 -9.05
CA LEU A 239 8.67 4.78 -9.05
C LEU A 239 9.79 3.76 -8.91
N ILE A 240 10.23 3.20 -10.04
CA ILE A 240 11.36 2.27 -10.13
C ILE A 240 12.32 2.81 -11.18
N SER A 241 13.56 3.08 -10.78
CA SER A 241 14.60 3.63 -11.66
C SER A 241 15.63 2.58 -12.05
N TRP A 242 16.00 2.56 -13.34
CA TRP A 242 17.24 1.96 -13.82
C TRP A 242 17.77 2.75 -15.02
N ASN A 243 19.09 2.71 -15.21
CA ASN A 243 19.82 3.57 -16.16
C ASN A 243 19.18 3.60 -17.56
N GLY A 244 19.03 2.44 -18.20
CA GLY A 244 18.53 2.36 -19.57
C GLY A 244 17.09 2.88 -19.76
N LEU A 245 16.24 2.82 -18.72
CA LEU A 245 14.89 3.39 -18.79
C LEU A 245 14.95 4.92 -18.70
N GLN A 246 15.73 5.46 -17.77
CA GLN A 246 15.86 6.91 -17.63
C GLN A 246 16.55 7.56 -18.83
N ASP A 247 17.60 6.95 -19.36
CA ASP A 247 18.28 7.42 -20.58
C ASP A 247 17.34 7.41 -21.80
N SER A 248 16.49 6.39 -21.92
CA SER A 248 15.47 6.31 -22.98
C SER A 248 14.43 7.43 -22.86
N ILE A 249 13.98 7.71 -21.63
CA ILE A 249 13.03 8.81 -21.36
C ILE A 249 13.68 10.17 -21.66
N ASP A 250 14.93 10.39 -21.25
CA ASP A 250 15.66 11.63 -21.52
C ASP A 250 15.83 11.85 -23.03
N ASN A 251 16.16 10.79 -23.79
CA ASN A 251 16.23 10.86 -25.25
C ASN A 251 14.87 11.20 -25.88
N PHE A 252 13.79 10.61 -25.39
CA PHE A 252 12.43 10.93 -25.83
C PHE A 252 12.06 12.38 -25.51
N ARG A 253 12.36 12.86 -24.30
CA ARG A 253 12.14 14.26 -23.90
C ARG A 253 12.95 15.22 -24.77
N LYS A 254 14.23 14.92 -25.04
CA LYS A 254 15.08 15.68 -25.95
C LYS A 254 14.46 15.82 -27.34
N ALA A 255 13.95 14.72 -27.88
CA ALA A 255 13.32 14.69 -29.21
C ALA A 255 11.99 15.45 -29.26
N THR A 256 11.35 15.66 -28.10
CA THR A 256 10.01 16.26 -27.99
C THR A 256 10.05 17.63 -27.31
N GLY A 257 11.22 18.29 -27.28
CA GLY A 257 11.38 19.67 -26.81
C GLY A 257 11.51 19.84 -25.30
N GLY A 258 11.78 18.77 -24.55
CA GLY A 258 12.08 18.83 -23.12
C GLY A 258 13.45 19.45 -22.81
N ASN A 259 13.58 20.02 -21.62
CA ASN A 259 14.80 20.66 -21.15
C ASN A 259 15.62 19.70 -20.26
N LEU A 260 16.83 19.35 -20.70
CA LEU A 260 17.72 18.41 -20.03
C LEU A 260 18.87 19.09 -19.26
N THR A 261 18.96 20.42 -19.26
CA THR A 261 20.10 21.12 -18.63
C THR A 261 20.13 20.91 -17.12
N ASP A 262 18.95 20.95 -16.50
CA ASP A 262 18.78 20.98 -15.04
C ASP A 262 17.92 19.80 -14.53
N ASP A 263 17.31 19.02 -15.43
CA ASP A 263 16.38 17.92 -15.10
C ASP A 263 16.61 16.72 -16.03
N SER A 264 17.78 16.09 -15.90
CA SER A 264 18.16 14.87 -16.61
C SER A 264 18.77 13.83 -15.66
N TYR A 265 18.74 12.57 -16.08
CA TYR A 265 19.28 11.46 -15.33
C TYR A 265 20.79 11.60 -15.12
N THR A 266 21.50 11.99 -16.18
CA THR A 266 22.95 12.24 -16.13
C THR A 266 23.32 13.37 -15.19
N TYR A 267 22.50 14.43 -15.15
CA TYR A 267 22.67 15.55 -14.23
C TYR A 267 22.49 15.12 -12.76
N LEU A 268 21.41 14.39 -12.43
CA LEU A 268 21.18 13.85 -11.10
C LEU A 268 22.27 12.85 -10.66
N GLY A 269 22.72 12.00 -11.58
CA GLY A 269 23.83 11.08 -11.34
C GLY A 269 25.12 11.82 -10.99
N THR A 270 25.44 12.88 -11.74
CA THR A 270 26.62 13.72 -11.49
C THR A 270 26.53 14.42 -10.13
N LEU A 271 25.33 14.91 -9.76
CA LEU A 271 25.09 15.51 -8.44
C LEU A 271 25.36 14.52 -7.29
N LYS A 272 24.86 13.28 -7.41
CA LYS A 272 25.04 12.25 -6.38
C LYS A 272 26.46 11.66 -6.32
N SER A 273 27.17 11.63 -7.45
CA SER A 273 28.58 11.23 -7.48
C SER A 273 29.48 12.30 -6.87
N ASN A 274 29.21 13.58 -7.15
CA ASN A 274 30.01 14.70 -6.63
C ASN A 274 29.73 14.99 -5.14
N SER A 275 28.59 14.58 -4.59
CA SER A 275 28.38 14.61 -3.12
C SER A 275 29.26 13.61 -2.37
N ASN A 276 29.77 12.57 -3.05
CA ASN A 276 30.64 11.54 -2.46
C ASN A 276 32.12 11.67 -2.85
N ALA A 277 32.46 12.59 -3.77
CA ALA A 277 33.83 12.76 -4.26
C ALA A 277 34.48 14.01 -3.66
N ASN A 278 35.69 13.85 -3.10
CA ASN A 278 36.59 14.93 -2.73
C ASN A 278 36.71 15.93 -3.91
N ALA A 279 36.16 17.13 -3.72
CA ALA A 279 36.04 18.14 -4.76
C ALA A 279 37.39 18.80 -5.04
N SER A 280 38.21 18.16 -5.86
CA SER A 280 39.23 18.89 -6.62
C SER A 280 38.60 19.37 -7.93
N ALA A 281 38.53 20.71 -8.06
CA ALA A 281 38.26 21.49 -9.26
C ALA A 281 36.83 22.03 -9.52
N THR A 282 36.83 23.35 -9.76
CA THR A 282 35.90 24.21 -10.53
C THR A 282 34.73 24.89 -9.80
N LYS A 283 34.57 26.22 -10.00
CA LYS A 283 33.42 27.03 -9.55
C LYS A 283 32.05 26.45 -9.95
N ARG A 284 32.00 25.69 -11.05
CA ARG A 284 30.79 25.00 -11.52
C ARG A 284 30.41 23.78 -10.67
N SER A 285 31.36 23.10 -10.03
CA SER A 285 31.05 21.97 -9.15
C SER A 285 30.48 22.45 -7.81
N LEU A 286 30.95 23.59 -7.29
CA LEU A 286 30.39 24.24 -6.10
C LEU A 286 28.93 24.69 -6.29
N ASP A 287 28.61 25.29 -7.44
CA ASP A 287 27.24 25.70 -7.77
C ASP A 287 26.30 24.47 -7.86
N LEU A 288 26.78 23.38 -8.48
CA LEU A 288 26.07 22.10 -8.55
C LEU A 288 25.90 21.45 -7.17
N ILE A 289 26.91 21.48 -6.30
CA ILE A 289 26.84 20.95 -4.92
C ILE A 289 25.86 21.78 -4.06
N SER A 290 25.88 23.11 -4.21
CA SER A 290 24.92 23.99 -3.52
C SER A 290 23.47 23.69 -3.91
N ARG A 291 23.26 23.19 -5.15
CA ARG A 291 21.95 22.85 -5.70
C ARG A 291 21.54 21.40 -5.43
N SER A 292 22.47 20.43 -5.32
CA SER A 292 22.14 19.06 -4.86
C SER A 292 21.72 19.02 -3.39
N LEU A 293 22.28 19.90 -2.56
CA LEU A 293 21.94 19.99 -1.14
C LEU A 293 20.63 20.73 -0.86
N ASN A 294 20.10 21.51 -1.82
CA ASN A 294 18.72 22.02 -1.75
C ASN A 294 17.66 20.89 -1.82
N LEU A 295 18.07 19.63 -2.07
CA LEU A 295 17.21 18.44 -1.93
C LEU A 295 17.10 17.95 -0.48
N ILE A 296 17.90 18.49 0.44
CA ILE A 296 17.85 18.20 1.88
C ILE A 296 17.01 19.30 2.55
N PRO A 297 16.04 18.97 3.43
CA PRO A 297 15.09 19.96 3.93
C PRO A 297 15.81 21.05 4.76
N ARG A 298 15.65 22.31 4.37
CA ARG A 298 15.93 23.47 5.21
C ARG A 298 14.85 23.59 6.29
N SER A 299 15.27 23.73 7.54
CA SER A 299 14.49 24.42 8.57
C SER A 299 15.13 25.78 8.81
N ASP A 300 14.97 26.70 7.85
CA ASP A 300 15.47 28.07 8.02
C ASP A 300 14.46 28.89 8.82
N SER A 301 14.84 29.17 10.07
CA SER A 301 14.30 30.26 10.87
C SER A 301 15.27 31.44 10.81
N SER A 302 15.26 32.21 9.71
CA SER A 302 15.58 33.66 9.69
C SER A 302 15.57 34.23 8.26
N ASP A 303 14.79 35.29 8.09
CA ASP A 303 14.81 36.36 7.08
C ASP A 303 15.37 36.09 5.67
N GLY A 304 14.47 36.09 4.70
CA GLY A 304 14.79 36.24 3.28
C GLY A 304 13.76 35.57 2.37
N SER A 305 12.92 36.39 1.75
CA SER A 305 11.83 35.98 0.86
C SER A 305 12.29 35.17 -0.37
N SER A 306 12.36 33.86 -0.23
CA SER A 306 12.18 32.94 -1.36
C SER A 306 11.24 31.84 -0.91
N ASN A 307 9.95 32.01 -1.22
CA ASN A 307 8.94 30.96 -1.13
C ASN A 307 9.35 29.80 -2.06
N SER A 308 10.26 28.93 -1.61
CA SER A 308 10.51 27.67 -2.29
C SER A 308 9.32 26.76 -2.04
N GLU A 309 8.43 26.67 -3.03
CA GLU A 309 7.30 25.74 -3.06
C GLU A 309 7.81 24.32 -2.73
N ILE A 310 7.34 23.74 -1.61
CA ILE A 310 7.81 22.42 -1.14
C ILE A 310 7.18 21.32 -2.00
N ASP A 311 7.87 20.86 -3.04
CA ASP A 311 7.41 19.73 -3.85
C ASP A 311 8.03 18.40 -3.39
N ASN A 312 7.31 17.68 -2.52
CA ASN A 312 7.76 16.38 -2.02
C ASN A 312 7.63 15.24 -3.04
N ILE A 313 6.79 15.38 -4.08
CA ILE A 313 6.74 14.39 -5.18
C ILE A 313 8.07 14.42 -5.94
N LYS A 314 8.51 15.63 -6.29
CA LYS A 314 9.82 15.86 -6.92
C LYS A 314 10.95 15.33 -6.04
N LYS A 315 10.95 15.70 -4.76
CA LYS A 315 12.00 15.30 -3.81
C LYS A 315 12.17 13.79 -3.70
N ILE A 316 11.07 13.05 -3.50
CA ILE A 316 11.10 11.58 -3.40
C ILE A 316 11.57 10.95 -4.72
N ALA A 317 11.16 11.49 -5.86
CA ALA A 317 11.58 10.98 -7.17
C ALA A 317 13.10 11.16 -7.39
N GLU A 318 13.64 12.33 -7.08
CA GLU A 318 15.06 12.64 -7.25
C GLU A 318 15.93 11.79 -6.31
N GLU A 319 15.48 11.53 -5.08
CA GLU A 319 16.14 10.59 -4.16
C GLU A 319 16.17 9.14 -4.68
N LEU A 320 15.23 8.77 -5.55
CA LEU A 320 15.15 7.48 -6.24
C LEU A 320 15.84 7.49 -7.62
N MET A 321 16.61 8.54 -7.94
CA MET A 321 17.24 8.73 -9.25
C MET A 321 16.25 8.78 -10.41
N VAL A 322 15.09 9.42 -10.19
CA VAL A 322 14.10 9.73 -11.22
C VAL A 322 14.00 11.26 -11.34
N PRO A 323 14.44 11.84 -12.47
CA PRO A 323 14.24 13.26 -12.77
C PRO A 323 12.77 13.67 -12.65
N SER A 324 12.50 14.90 -12.21
CA SER A 324 11.14 15.34 -11.87
C SER A 324 10.20 15.30 -13.08
N ALA A 325 10.69 15.70 -14.25
CA ALA A 325 9.97 15.59 -15.51
C ALA A 325 9.89 14.16 -16.09
N ASN A 326 10.65 13.20 -15.57
CA ASN A 326 10.60 11.79 -15.98
C ASN A 326 9.61 10.94 -15.18
N ILE A 327 9.02 11.49 -14.11
CA ILE A 327 8.15 10.75 -13.19
C ILE A 327 7.02 10.02 -13.92
N PHE A 328 6.22 10.74 -14.71
CA PHE A 328 5.09 10.16 -15.42
C PHE A 328 5.53 9.11 -16.44
N MET A 329 6.57 9.40 -17.23
CA MET A 329 7.07 8.47 -18.25
C MET A 329 7.62 7.19 -17.63
N THR A 330 8.30 7.30 -16.48
CA THR A 330 8.77 6.15 -15.71
C THR A 330 7.61 5.27 -15.30
N VAL A 331 6.59 5.84 -14.66
CA VAL A 331 5.41 5.09 -14.20
C VAL A 331 4.64 4.48 -15.37
N LEU A 332 4.51 5.21 -16.50
CA LEU A 332 3.86 4.71 -17.71
C LEU A 332 4.58 3.49 -18.28
N LEU A 333 5.92 3.55 -18.38
CA LEU A 333 6.70 2.44 -18.93
C LEU A 333 6.68 1.22 -18.00
N ILE A 334 6.82 1.42 -16.68
CA ILE A 334 6.70 0.32 -15.70
C ILE A 334 5.32 -0.32 -15.78
N PHE A 335 4.25 0.49 -15.83
CA PHE A 335 2.90 -0.01 -15.99
C PHE A 335 2.74 -0.80 -17.30
N ALA A 336 3.23 -0.28 -18.42
CA ALA A 336 3.19 -0.97 -19.72
C ALA A 336 3.94 -2.31 -19.69
N ILE A 337 5.10 -2.38 -19.04
CA ILE A 337 5.87 -3.62 -18.85
C ILE A 337 5.06 -4.63 -18.02
N VAL A 338 4.42 -4.20 -16.93
CA VAL A 338 3.58 -5.08 -16.10
C VAL A 338 2.36 -5.59 -16.88
N VAL A 339 1.68 -4.71 -17.64
CA VAL A 339 0.57 -5.12 -18.53
C VAL A 339 1.05 -6.17 -19.53
N ALA A 340 2.17 -5.90 -20.22
CA ALA A 340 2.74 -6.80 -21.21
C ALA A 340 3.12 -8.15 -20.59
N ALA A 341 3.75 -8.16 -19.41
CA ALA A 341 4.10 -9.38 -18.70
C ALA A 341 2.87 -10.21 -18.33
N VAL A 342 1.78 -9.58 -17.90
CA VAL A 342 0.51 -10.27 -17.60
C VAL A 342 -0.13 -10.83 -18.87
N ILE A 343 -0.14 -10.08 -19.98
CA ILE A 343 -0.67 -10.55 -21.27
C ILE A 343 0.12 -11.76 -21.75
N VAL A 344 1.45 -11.65 -21.78
CA VAL A 344 2.35 -12.75 -22.18
C VAL A 344 2.16 -13.95 -21.26
N GLY A 345 2.05 -13.75 -19.95
CA GLY A 345 1.81 -14.83 -18.98
C GLY A 345 0.49 -15.58 -19.25
N ILE A 346 -0.60 -14.87 -19.53
CA ILE A 346 -1.90 -15.50 -19.86
C ILE A 346 -1.81 -16.24 -21.20
N LEU A 347 -1.16 -15.67 -22.21
CA LEU A 347 -0.99 -16.31 -23.52
C LEU A 347 -0.08 -17.55 -23.45
N LEU A 348 1.02 -17.49 -22.70
CA LEU A 348 1.88 -18.65 -22.47
C LEU A 348 1.12 -19.77 -21.74
N PHE A 349 0.35 -19.41 -20.70
CA PHE A 349 -0.47 -20.40 -20.00
C PHE A 349 -1.52 -21.04 -20.92
N LYS A 350 -2.13 -20.27 -21.83
CA LYS A 350 -3.01 -20.81 -22.87
C LYS A 350 -2.28 -21.83 -23.76
N VAL A 351 -1.10 -21.50 -24.26
CA VAL A 351 -0.30 -22.42 -25.10
C VAL A 351 0.03 -23.70 -24.34
N ILE A 352 0.43 -23.60 -23.06
CA ILE A 352 0.70 -24.76 -22.21
C ILE A 352 -0.54 -25.66 -22.07
N LEU A 353 -1.73 -25.06 -21.86
CA LEU A 353 -2.98 -25.83 -21.76
C LEU A 353 -3.36 -26.51 -23.08
N GLU A 354 -3.12 -25.88 -24.23
CA GLU A 354 -3.38 -26.48 -25.54
C GLU A 354 -2.44 -27.66 -25.79
N VAL A 355 -1.15 -27.50 -25.52
CA VAL A 355 -0.16 -28.59 -25.61
C VAL A 355 -0.54 -29.72 -24.65
N TRP A 356 -0.92 -29.42 -23.42
CA TRP A 356 -1.28 -30.46 -22.45
C TRP A 356 -2.56 -31.20 -22.82
N ALA A 357 -3.54 -30.50 -23.41
CA ALA A 357 -4.75 -31.11 -23.94
C ALA A 357 -4.49 -32.03 -25.14
N LEU A 358 -3.40 -31.82 -25.89
CA LEU A 358 -2.97 -32.72 -26.97
C LEU A 358 -2.38 -34.04 -26.44
N TYR A 359 -1.77 -34.07 -25.25
CA TYR A 359 -1.00 -35.21 -24.74
C TYR A 359 -1.69 -36.01 -23.61
N GLY A 360 -2.93 -35.71 -23.19
CA GLY A 360 -3.56 -36.48 -22.11
C GLY A 360 -5.00 -36.17 -21.73
N LYS A 361 -5.49 -36.83 -20.66
CA LYS A 361 -6.81 -36.60 -20.06
C LYS A 361 -6.86 -35.23 -19.41
N PHE A 362 -7.58 -34.30 -20.05
CA PHE A 362 -7.66 -32.91 -19.63
C PHE A 362 -8.73 -32.70 -18.53
N PRO A 363 -8.42 -32.01 -17.43
CA PRO A 363 -9.38 -31.76 -16.37
C PRO A 363 -10.42 -30.68 -16.76
N GLU A 364 -11.71 -30.96 -16.56
CA GLU A 364 -12.82 -30.08 -16.96
C GLU A 364 -12.75 -28.64 -16.39
N LYS A 365 -12.10 -28.46 -15.24
CA LYS A 365 -11.92 -27.14 -14.62
C LYS A 365 -11.05 -26.18 -15.44
N LEU A 366 -10.09 -26.71 -16.20
CA LEU A 366 -9.19 -25.89 -17.02
C LEU A 366 -9.78 -25.57 -18.40
N THR A 367 -10.89 -26.21 -18.79
CA THR A 367 -11.54 -26.01 -20.10
C THR A 367 -12.19 -24.64 -20.20
N SER A 368 -12.77 -24.17 -19.09
CA SER A 368 -13.35 -22.83 -18.97
C SER A 368 -12.28 -21.75 -19.21
N PHE A 369 -11.08 -21.93 -18.64
CA PHE A 369 -9.96 -21.00 -18.83
C PHE A 369 -9.50 -20.96 -20.29
N ARG A 370 -9.38 -22.13 -20.93
CA ARG A 370 -8.95 -22.24 -22.33
C ARG A 370 -9.91 -21.50 -23.29
N ASN A 371 -11.22 -21.65 -23.07
CA ASN A 371 -12.23 -21.09 -23.96
C ASN A 371 -12.50 -19.59 -23.70
N ASP A 372 -12.28 -19.09 -22.48
CA ASP A 372 -12.60 -17.71 -22.07
C ASP A 372 -11.38 -16.91 -21.58
N TYR A 373 -10.21 -17.13 -22.20
CA TYR A 373 -8.99 -16.42 -21.85
C TYR A 373 -9.09 -14.90 -22.11
N TRP A 374 -9.89 -14.49 -23.10
CA TRP A 374 -10.09 -13.08 -23.44
C TRP A 374 -10.88 -12.34 -22.36
N GLY A 375 -11.91 -12.99 -21.78
CA GLY A 375 -12.66 -12.45 -20.64
C GLY A 375 -11.80 -12.33 -19.38
N LEU A 376 -10.95 -13.32 -19.11
CA LEU A 376 -9.99 -13.26 -18.01
C LEU A 376 -8.99 -12.11 -18.19
N MET A 377 -8.42 -11.97 -19.38
CA MET A 377 -7.46 -10.90 -19.70
C MET A 377 -8.09 -9.51 -19.54
N ALA A 378 -9.32 -9.31 -20.04
CA ALA A 378 -10.04 -8.06 -19.86
C ALA A 378 -10.28 -7.74 -18.37
N ARG A 379 -10.63 -8.75 -17.56
CA ARG A 379 -10.86 -8.61 -16.12
C ARG A 379 -9.58 -8.27 -15.35
N THR A 380 -8.46 -8.94 -15.65
CA THR A 380 -7.18 -8.69 -14.98
C THR A 380 -6.65 -7.29 -15.30
N ILE A 381 -6.74 -6.86 -16.56
CA ILE A 381 -6.35 -5.50 -16.99
C ILE A 381 -7.23 -4.45 -16.31
N THR A 382 -8.56 -4.64 -16.32
CA THR A 382 -9.48 -3.70 -15.67
C THR A 382 -9.23 -3.60 -14.16
N ASN A 383 -8.92 -4.72 -13.50
CA ASN A 383 -8.55 -4.73 -12.07
C ASN A 383 -7.26 -3.95 -11.81
N MET A 384 -6.24 -4.14 -12.64
CA MET A 384 -4.98 -3.43 -12.50
C MET A 384 -5.15 -1.92 -12.72
N ILE A 385 -5.96 -1.51 -13.72
CA ILE A 385 -6.33 -0.10 -13.91
C ILE A 385 -7.01 0.43 -12.65
N LEU A 386 -7.98 -0.30 -12.09
CA LEU A 386 -8.70 0.11 -10.88
C LEU A 386 -7.77 0.28 -9.66
N ILE A 387 -6.82 -0.64 -9.46
CA ILE A 387 -5.86 -0.58 -8.33
C ILE A 387 -4.92 0.62 -8.45
N VAL A 388 -4.40 0.90 -9.65
CA VAL A 388 -3.43 1.97 -9.91
C VAL A 388 -4.10 3.33 -10.14
N TYR A 389 -5.43 3.36 -10.31
CA TYR A 389 -6.17 4.54 -10.77
C TYR A 389 -5.86 5.83 -10.01
N THR A 390 -5.83 5.80 -8.67
CA THR A 390 -5.50 6.98 -7.84
C THR A 390 -4.11 7.54 -8.18
N ILE A 391 -3.13 6.65 -8.28
CA ILE A 391 -1.74 6.98 -8.58
C ILE A 391 -1.62 7.49 -10.01
N TRP A 392 -2.37 6.88 -10.94
CA TRP A 392 -2.40 7.30 -12.34
C TRP A 392 -2.93 8.73 -12.50
N VAL A 393 -4.06 9.04 -11.87
CA VAL A 393 -4.65 10.39 -11.87
C VAL A 393 -3.66 11.41 -11.30
N MET A 394 -3.02 11.08 -10.17
CA MET A 394 -2.00 11.92 -9.54
C MET A 394 -0.85 12.24 -10.52
N TYR A 395 -0.20 11.24 -11.11
CA TYR A 395 0.93 11.48 -12.00
C TYR A 395 0.55 12.13 -13.33
N CYS A 396 -0.64 11.87 -13.86
CA CYS A 396 -1.12 12.58 -15.06
C CYS A 396 -1.29 14.08 -14.78
N ILE A 397 -1.93 14.44 -13.67
CA ILE A 397 -2.13 15.85 -13.29
C ILE A 397 -0.79 16.51 -12.98
N TYR A 398 0.12 15.80 -12.30
CA TYR A 398 1.49 16.26 -12.06
C TYR A 398 2.21 16.59 -13.37
N GLN A 399 2.18 15.70 -14.36
CA GLN A 399 2.81 15.92 -15.66
C GLN A 399 2.18 17.07 -16.44
N LEU A 400 0.86 17.24 -16.35
CA LEU A 400 0.17 18.35 -17.00
C LEU A 400 0.57 19.70 -16.39
N LYS A 401 0.78 19.76 -15.06
CA LYS A 401 1.22 20.97 -14.34
C LYS A 401 2.70 21.27 -14.56
N ASN A 402 3.58 20.29 -14.31
CA ASN A 402 5.03 20.47 -14.17
C ASN A 402 5.86 19.92 -15.34
N GLY A 403 5.23 19.25 -16.33
CA GLY A 403 5.96 18.64 -17.44
C GLY A 403 6.61 19.64 -18.39
N ASP A 404 7.71 19.23 -19.01
CA ASP A 404 8.49 20.05 -19.94
C ASP A 404 8.28 19.65 -21.42
N SER A 405 8.05 18.37 -21.70
CA SER A 405 7.78 17.84 -23.04
C SER A 405 6.30 17.90 -23.42
N TRP A 406 6.00 18.40 -24.63
CA TRP A 406 4.64 18.44 -25.17
C TRP A 406 4.08 17.03 -25.39
N ALA A 407 4.92 16.09 -25.82
CA ALA A 407 4.50 14.72 -26.09
C ALA A 407 4.17 13.98 -24.80
N ALA A 408 4.95 14.18 -23.74
CA ALA A 408 4.65 13.62 -22.42
C ALA A 408 3.33 14.18 -21.84
N LYS A 409 3.05 15.48 -22.03
CA LYS A 409 1.76 16.09 -21.64
C LYS A 409 0.59 15.50 -22.42
N LEU A 410 0.74 15.32 -23.73
CA LEU A 410 -0.31 14.70 -24.57
C LEU A 410 -0.57 13.25 -24.14
N LEU A 411 0.49 12.47 -23.90
CA LEU A 411 0.36 11.09 -23.41
C LEU A 411 -0.34 11.04 -22.04
N ALA A 412 -0.02 11.94 -21.11
CA ALA A 412 -0.69 12.06 -19.83
C ALA A 412 -2.19 12.35 -19.99
N GLY A 413 -2.54 13.33 -20.83
CA GLY A 413 -3.95 13.66 -21.10
C GLY A 413 -4.72 12.50 -21.75
N VAL A 414 -4.16 11.87 -22.78
CA VAL A 414 -4.81 10.76 -23.51
C VAL A 414 -5.02 9.56 -22.58
N THR A 415 -3.98 9.15 -21.84
CA THR A 415 -4.08 7.99 -20.95
C THR A 415 -5.02 8.24 -19.77
N LEU A 416 -5.05 9.46 -19.22
CA LEU A 416 -6.03 9.86 -18.22
C LEU A 416 -7.46 9.71 -18.74
N VAL A 417 -7.75 10.21 -19.95
CA VAL A 417 -9.07 10.08 -20.60
C VAL A 417 -9.42 8.62 -20.89
N VAL A 418 -8.46 7.81 -21.34
CA VAL A 418 -8.69 6.39 -21.62
C VAL A 418 -9.02 5.63 -20.32
N PHE A 419 -8.24 5.79 -19.25
CA PHE A 419 -8.47 5.04 -18.01
C PHE A 419 -9.75 5.50 -17.30
N THR A 420 -9.97 6.81 -17.21
CA THR A 420 -11.23 7.36 -16.67
C THR A 420 -12.43 6.90 -17.52
N GLY A 421 -12.30 6.92 -18.85
CA GLY A 421 -13.34 6.49 -19.80
C GLY A 421 -13.68 5.01 -19.68
N VAL A 422 -12.68 4.13 -19.52
CA VAL A 422 -12.89 2.70 -19.29
C VAL A 422 -13.67 2.47 -17.99
N LEU A 423 -13.25 3.09 -16.88
CA LEU A 423 -13.95 2.95 -15.60
C LEU A 423 -15.36 3.54 -15.63
N ALA A 424 -15.55 4.70 -16.28
CA ALA A 424 -16.86 5.32 -16.46
C ALA A 424 -17.78 4.47 -17.33
N PHE A 425 -17.25 3.85 -18.39
CA PHE A 425 -17.99 2.92 -19.25
C PHE A 425 -18.48 1.70 -18.46
N PHE A 426 -17.61 1.07 -17.68
CA PHE A 426 -18.00 -0.05 -16.81
C PHE A 426 -19.03 0.38 -15.75
N ALA A 427 -18.84 1.54 -15.13
CA ALA A 427 -19.78 2.07 -14.15
C ALA A 427 -21.16 2.31 -14.76
N TRP A 428 -21.23 3.00 -15.89
CA TRP A 428 -22.46 3.23 -16.63
C TRP A 428 -23.12 1.90 -17.03
N ARG A 429 -22.34 0.94 -17.51
CA ARG A 429 -22.86 -0.34 -17.97
C ARG A 429 -23.46 -1.16 -16.83
N ILE A 430 -22.80 -1.20 -15.66
CA ILE A 430 -23.32 -1.87 -14.46
C ILE A 430 -24.60 -1.19 -13.98
N ILE A 431 -24.64 0.14 -13.93
CA ILE A 431 -25.85 0.90 -13.54
C ILE A 431 -27.00 0.60 -14.51
N HIS A 432 -26.72 0.57 -15.82
CA HIS A 432 -27.73 0.27 -16.83
C HIS A 432 -28.30 -1.14 -16.67
N ILE A 433 -27.44 -2.13 -16.44
CA ILE A 433 -27.85 -3.53 -16.21
C ILE A 433 -28.64 -3.67 -14.90
N ALA A 434 -28.18 -3.05 -13.81
CA ALA A 434 -28.88 -3.06 -12.53
C ALA A 434 -30.28 -2.43 -12.63
N ARG A 435 -30.41 -1.31 -13.37
CA ARG A 435 -31.72 -0.68 -13.66
C ARG A 435 -32.61 -1.58 -14.50
N LYS A 436 -32.05 -2.37 -15.43
CA LYS A 436 -32.79 -3.33 -16.24
C LYS A 436 -33.35 -4.46 -15.37
N TYR A 437 -32.52 -5.05 -14.50
CA TYR A 437 -32.97 -6.11 -13.58
C TYR A 437 -34.03 -5.59 -12.59
N LYS A 438 -33.81 -4.41 -12.00
CA LYS A 438 -34.80 -3.78 -11.12
C LYS A 438 -36.17 -3.57 -11.80
N LYS A 439 -36.19 -3.29 -13.11
CA LYS A 439 -37.45 -3.15 -13.87
C LYS A 439 -38.08 -4.48 -14.26
N ALA A 440 -37.28 -5.52 -14.49
CA ALA A 440 -37.76 -6.82 -14.94
C ALA A 440 -38.25 -7.71 -13.79
N GLU A 441 -37.50 -7.73 -12.68
CA GLU A 441 -37.67 -8.69 -11.58
C GLU A 441 -38.00 -7.99 -10.25
N GLY A 442 -38.02 -6.64 -10.22
CA GLY A 442 -38.31 -5.86 -9.02
C GLY A 442 -37.15 -5.73 -8.03
N ASP A 443 -36.10 -6.55 -8.17
CA ASP A 443 -34.92 -6.58 -7.31
C ASP A 443 -33.60 -6.53 -8.11
N THR A 444 -32.48 -6.32 -7.42
CA THR A 444 -31.12 -6.23 -7.96
C THR A 444 -30.24 -7.45 -7.62
N SER A 445 -30.77 -8.43 -6.89
CA SER A 445 -30.13 -9.72 -6.55
C SER A 445 -29.68 -10.49 -7.79
N SER A 446 -30.40 -10.40 -8.91
CA SER A 446 -30.04 -11.03 -10.18
C SER A 446 -28.70 -10.56 -10.76
N LEU A 447 -28.15 -9.43 -10.27
CA LEU A 447 -26.78 -9.02 -10.60
C LEU A 447 -25.73 -10.02 -10.06
N TYR A 448 -26.03 -10.67 -8.93
CA TYR A 448 -25.16 -11.64 -8.27
C TYR A 448 -25.44 -13.08 -8.70
N GLU A 449 -26.69 -13.39 -9.04
CA GLU A 449 -27.12 -14.74 -9.41
C GLU A 449 -26.80 -15.09 -10.87
N ASN A 450 -26.89 -14.12 -11.79
CA ASN A 450 -26.62 -14.36 -13.21
C ASN A 450 -25.12 -14.60 -13.46
N LYS A 451 -24.75 -15.85 -13.73
CA LYS A 451 -23.35 -16.28 -13.95
C LYS A 451 -22.62 -15.46 -15.02
N GLU A 452 -23.28 -15.10 -16.13
CA GLU A 452 -22.64 -14.32 -17.20
C GLU A 452 -22.34 -12.88 -16.80
N THR A 453 -23.30 -12.22 -16.16
CA THR A 453 -23.18 -10.84 -15.69
C THR A 453 -22.16 -10.76 -14.56
N TRP A 454 -22.23 -11.70 -13.62
CA TRP A 454 -21.29 -11.82 -12.51
C TRP A 454 -19.87 -12.06 -13.02
N ARG A 455 -19.65 -12.99 -13.96
CA ARG A 455 -18.31 -13.25 -14.52
C ARG A 455 -17.65 -11.99 -15.12
N LYS A 456 -18.43 -11.14 -15.80
CA LYS A 456 -17.93 -9.91 -16.47
C LYS A 456 -17.72 -8.74 -15.52
N TYR A 457 -18.61 -8.53 -14.55
CA TYR A 457 -18.66 -7.29 -13.76
C TYR A 457 -18.42 -7.47 -12.25
N SER A 458 -18.28 -8.71 -11.76
CA SER A 458 -18.11 -9.01 -10.32
C SER A 458 -17.01 -8.22 -9.64
N LEU A 459 -15.93 -7.87 -10.36
CA LEU A 459 -14.81 -7.09 -9.83
C LEU A 459 -15.23 -5.83 -9.04
N PHE A 460 -16.32 -5.17 -9.43
CA PHE A 460 -16.75 -3.91 -8.82
C PHE A 460 -17.62 -4.09 -7.57
N TYR A 461 -18.36 -5.20 -7.45
CA TYR A 461 -19.39 -5.35 -6.42
C TYR A 461 -19.36 -6.71 -5.69
N ASP A 462 -18.44 -7.61 -6.01
CA ASP A 462 -18.33 -8.96 -5.40
C ASP A 462 -18.19 -8.94 -3.88
N ASN A 463 -17.55 -7.91 -3.33
CA ASN A 463 -17.32 -7.75 -1.91
C ASN A 463 -18.46 -7.03 -1.18
N THR A 464 -19.41 -6.48 -1.92
CA THR A 464 -20.54 -5.70 -1.40
C THR A 464 -21.80 -6.55 -1.27
N LYS A 465 -22.64 -6.22 -0.30
CA LYS A 465 -23.99 -6.77 -0.18
C LYS A 465 -24.83 -6.38 -1.39
N THR A 466 -25.85 -7.18 -1.71
CA THR A 466 -26.79 -6.96 -2.81
C THR A 466 -27.39 -5.55 -2.79
N ASP A 467 -27.76 -5.05 -1.62
CA ASP A 467 -28.37 -3.73 -1.46
C ASP A 467 -27.40 -2.55 -1.71
N PHE A 468 -26.10 -2.81 -1.64
CA PHE A 468 -25.03 -1.79 -1.71
C PHE A 468 -24.15 -1.95 -2.95
N TRP A 469 -24.66 -2.56 -4.03
CA TRP A 469 -23.93 -2.76 -5.29
C TRP A 469 -23.39 -1.45 -5.88
N TRP A 470 -24.00 -0.30 -5.60
CA TRP A 470 -23.59 1.01 -6.12
C TRP A 470 -22.32 1.58 -5.47
N LEU A 471 -21.77 0.96 -4.42
CA LEU A 471 -20.65 1.48 -3.63
C LEU A 471 -19.39 1.78 -4.47
N PHE A 472 -19.17 1.03 -5.54
CA PHE A 472 -18.00 1.21 -6.39
C PHE A 472 -17.98 2.59 -7.08
N VAL A 473 -19.12 3.25 -7.28
CA VAL A 473 -19.19 4.58 -7.92
C VAL A 473 -18.59 5.65 -7.01
N PRO A 474 -19.06 5.84 -5.74
CA PRO A 474 -18.37 6.70 -4.77
C PRO A 474 -16.89 6.37 -4.60
N LEU A 475 -16.52 5.08 -4.66
CA LEU A 475 -15.13 4.64 -4.53
C LEU A 475 -14.24 5.11 -5.71
N ILE A 476 -14.73 5.02 -6.95
CA ILE A 476 -14.02 5.56 -8.13
C ILE A 476 -13.91 7.08 -8.05
N VAL A 477 -14.99 7.77 -7.63
CA VAL A 477 -14.99 9.23 -7.44
C VAL A 477 -13.98 9.65 -6.36
N TYR A 478 -13.93 8.92 -5.25
CA TYR A 478 -12.93 9.13 -4.19
C TYR A 478 -11.49 8.98 -4.72
N MET A 479 -11.21 7.94 -5.53
CA MET A 479 -9.88 7.73 -6.10
C MET A 479 -9.48 8.87 -7.06
N LEU A 480 -10.42 9.33 -7.89
CA LEU A 480 -10.22 10.48 -8.76
C LEU A 480 -9.95 11.74 -7.93
N ALA A 481 -10.80 12.04 -6.95
CA ALA A 481 -10.68 13.22 -6.10
C ALA A 481 -9.35 13.22 -5.34
N LYS A 482 -8.95 12.10 -4.74
CA LYS A 482 -7.66 11.94 -4.04
C LYS A 482 -6.47 12.23 -4.97
N GLY A 483 -6.45 11.63 -6.17
CA GLY A 483 -5.40 11.89 -7.16
C GLY A 483 -5.32 13.36 -7.57
N CYS A 484 -6.48 13.99 -7.80
CA CYS A 484 -6.57 15.42 -8.11
C CYS A 484 -6.09 16.33 -6.97
N ILE A 485 -6.42 16.01 -5.72
CA ILE A 485 -6.00 16.79 -4.55
C ILE A 485 -4.49 16.74 -4.40
N ILE A 486 -3.89 15.54 -4.47
CA ILE A 486 -2.45 15.37 -4.23
C ILE A 486 -1.63 16.12 -5.29
N ALA A 487 -1.96 15.99 -6.58
CA ALA A 487 -1.18 16.65 -7.64
C ALA A 487 -1.61 18.10 -7.91
N GLY A 488 -2.92 18.40 -7.84
CA GLY A 488 -3.47 19.70 -8.17
C GLY A 488 -3.21 20.79 -7.13
N ALA A 489 -3.19 20.42 -5.84
CA ALA A 489 -2.93 21.36 -4.74
C ALA A 489 -1.45 21.39 -4.30
N GLN A 490 -0.53 20.91 -5.15
CA GLN A 490 0.91 21.04 -4.89
C GLN A 490 1.30 22.51 -4.68
N GLY A 491 2.18 22.74 -3.72
CA GLY A 491 2.64 24.04 -3.27
C GLY A 491 1.82 24.68 -2.16
N HIS A 492 0.59 24.21 -1.95
CA HIS A 492 -0.29 24.72 -0.90
C HIS A 492 -0.59 23.60 0.10
N GLY A 493 0.38 23.31 0.98
CA GLY A 493 0.34 22.21 1.94
C GLY A 493 -0.91 22.19 2.83
N MET A 494 -1.35 23.36 3.31
CA MET A 494 -2.55 23.46 4.15
C MET A 494 -3.82 23.06 3.38
N ALA A 495 -4.08 23.66 2.22
CA ALA A 495 -5.26 23.35 1.42
C ALA A 495 -5.28 21.88 0.98
N GLN A 496 -4.12 21.36 0.57
CA GLN A 496 -3.96 19.97 0.13
C GLN A 496 -4.28 18.96 1.23
N THR A 497 -3.73 19.16 2.44
CA THR A 497 -3.95 18.25 3.58
C THR A 497 -5.37 18.31 4.13
N ILE A 498 -5.97 19.51 4.22
CA ILE A 498 -7.38 19.67 4.64
C ILE A 498 -8.31 18.99 3.62
N ALA A 499 -8.12 19.23 2.32
CA ALA A 499 -8.90 18.58 1.28
C ALA A 499 -8.74 17.06 1.32
N GLN A 500 -7.51 16.57 1.54
CA GLN A 500 -7.23 15.15 1.70
C GLN A 500 -7.96 14.56 2.93
N LEU A 501 -7.98 15.28 4.06
CA LEU A 501 -8.70 14.85 5.27
C LEU A 501 -10.21 14.79 5.05
N VAL A 502 -10.78 15.79 4.37
CA VAL A 502 -12.20 15.80 4.00
C VAL A 502 -12.52 14.61 3.10
N CYS A 503 -11.69 14.34 2.09
CA CYS A 503 -11.88 13.21 1.19
C CYS A 503 -11.85 11.84 1.91
N GLU A 504 -10.87 11.63 2.80
CA GLU A 504 -10.74 10.39 3.57
C GLU A 504 -11.84 10.22 4.62
N SER A 505 -12.28 11.31 5.25
CA SER A 505 -13.35 11.30 6.25
C SER A 505 -14.73 11.06 5.63
N LEU A 506 -15.02 11.63 4.46
CA LEU A 506 -16.25 11.35 3.72
C LEU A 506 -16.36 9.86 3.35
N LEU A 507 -15.26 9.25 2.88
CA LEU A 507 -15.25 7.81 2.62
C LEU A 507 -15.43 6.99 3.90
N LEU A 508 -14.80 7.39 5.01
CA LEU A 508 -14.99 6.72 6.30
C LEU A 508 -16.45 6.79 6.77
N ILE A 509 -17.09 7.95 6.71
CA ILE A 509 -18.49 8.15 7.09
C ILE A 509 -19.40 7.25 6.23
N LEU A 510 -19.17 7.21 4.91
CA LEU A 510 -19.91 6.36 3.99
C LEU A 510 -19.77 4.86 4.32
N LEU A 511 -18.57 4.40 4.69
CA LEU A 511 -18.34 3.02 5.10
C LEU A 511 -18.96 2.69 6.47
N LEU A 512 -18.90 3.62 7.43
CA LEU A 512 -19.47 3.47 8.77
C LEU A 512 -21.00 3.38 8.73
N TRP A 513 -21.64 4.23 7.92
CA TRP A 513 -23.08 4.31 7.82
C TRP A 513 -23.66 3.15 7.00
N GLY A 514 -23.08 2.86 5.84
CA GLY A 514 -23.60 1.84 4.93
C GLY A 514 -23.26 0.40 5.32
N ARG A 515 -22.15 0.18 6.05
CA ARG A 515 -21.62 -1.17 6.36
C ARG A 515 -21.73 -2.13 5.16
N PRO A 516 -21.18 -1.75 3.99
CA PRO A 516 -21.61 -2.28 2.71
C PRO A 516 -21.00 -3.66 2.38
N TYR A 517 -19.96 -4.08 3.09
CA TYR A 517 -19.25 -5.33 2.81
C TYR A 517 -20.06 -6.55 3.27
N ALA A 518 -20.11 -7.60 2.43
CA ALA A 518 -20.89 -8.81 2.68
C ALA A 518 -20.30 -9.66 3.83
N ARG A 519 -18.98 -9.88 3.83
CA ARG A 519 -18.29 -10.63 4.89
C ARG A 519 -17.95 -9.73 6.08
N LYS A 520 -18.24 -10.20 7.30
CA LYS A 520 -17.87 -9.52 8.56
C LYS A 520 -16.36 -9.28 8.67
N SER A 521 -15.53 -10.23 8.23
CA SER A 521 -14.07 -10.09 8.23
C SER A 521 -13.61 -8.96 7.29
N THR A 522 -14.05 -8.98 6.02
CA THR A 522 -13.76 -7.94 5.02
C THR A 522 -14.24 -6.56 5.47
N MET A 523 -15.41 -6.50 6.10
CA MET A 523 -15.93 -5.28 6.68
C MET A 523 -14.99 -4.71 7.75
N GLY A 524 -14.54 -5.54 8.68
CA GLY A 524 -13.60 -5.14 9.73
C GLY A 524 -12.27 -4.65 9.18
N ILE A 525 -11.68 -5.38 8.22
CA ILE A 525 -10.37 -5.06 7.63
C ILE A 525 -10.41 -3.74 6.85
N ASN A 526 -11.40 -3.54 5.96
CA ASN A 526 -11.48 -2.30 5.19
C ASN A 526 -11.80 -1.09 6.06
N MET A 527 -12.59 -1.29 7.12
CA MET A 527 -12.86 -0.25 8.10
C MET A 527 -11.62 0.11 8.92
N THR A 528 -10.81 -0.86 9.36
CA THR A 528 -9.55 -0.56 10.07
C THR A 528 -8.54 0.14 9.16
N ILE A 529 -8.40 -0.29 7.90
CA ILE A 529 -7.56 0.41 6.91
C ILE A 529 -7.99 1.87 6.77
N GLN A 530 -9.30 2.13 6.59
CA GLN A 530 -9.78 3.50 6.41
C GLN A 530 -9.62 4.37 7.66
N ILE A 531 -9.82 3.82 8.86
CA ILE A 531 -9.57 4.52 10.12
C ILE A 531 -8.10 4.94 10.22
N VAL A 532 -7.18 4.02 9.93
CA VAL A 532 -5.74 4.30 10.00
C VAL A 532 -5.31 5.31 8.92
N ARG A 533 -5.95 5.31 7.74
CA ARG A 533 -5.74 6.35 6.71
C ARG A 533 -6.13 7.73 7.20
N VAL A 534 -7.33 7.88 7.76
CA VAL A 534 -7.80 9.15 8.34
C VAL A 534 -6.85 9.60 9.45
N LEU A 535 -6.48 8.70 10.36
CA LEU A 535 -5.53 9.00 11.44
C LEU A 535 -4.17 9.44 10.90
N SER A 536 -3.67 8.81 9.84
CA SER A 536 -2.42 9.19 9.18
C SER A 536 -2.48 10.62 8.65
N VAL A 537 -3.57 10.99 7.95
CA VAL A 537 -3.74 12.34 7.42
C VAL A 537 -3.90 13.38 8.54
N VAL A 538 -4.57 13.04 9.64
CA VAL A 538 -4.64 13.89 10.84
C VAL A 538 -3.25 14.13 11.42
N CYS A 539 -2.40 13.10 11.50
CA CYS A 539 -1.01 13.26 11.93
C CYS A 539 -0.20 14.13 10.95
N VAL A 540 -0.46 14.04 9.64
CA VAL A 540 0.21 14.87 8.63
C VAL A 540 -0.11 16.36 8.79
N LEU A 541 -1.27 16.75 9.34
CA LEU A 541 -1.58 18.15 9.62
C LEU A 541 -0.51 18.81 10.52
N VAL A 542 0.13 18.06 11.42
CA VAL A 542 1.20 18.55 12.30
C VAL A 542 2.42 19.03 11.51
N PHE A 543 2.61 18.56 10.29
CA PHE A 543 3.77 18.88 9.45
C PHE A 543 3.59 20.16 8.61
N ILE A 544 2.40 20.77 8.63
CA ILE A 544 2.14 22.04 7.96
C ILE A 544 2.97 23.15 8.62
N ASP A 545 3.72 23.91 7.82
CA ASP A 545 4.57 24.99 8.33
C ASP A 545 3.78 26.19 8.85
N GLU A 546 2.62 26.48 8.26
CA GLU A 546 1.73 27.57 8.67
C GLU A 546 1.22 27.44 10.12
N LEU A 547 1.21 26.23 10.69
CA LEU A 547 0.82 26.00 12.08
C LEU A 547 1.93 26.36 13.09
N GLY A 548 3.15 26.65 12.63
CA GLY A 548 4.26 27.11 13.48
C GLY A 548 4.69 26.12 14.56
N LEU A 549 4.42 24.82 14.39
CA LEU A 549 4.75 23.80 15.39
C LEU A 549 6.26 23.53 15.43
N SER A 550 6.79 23.31 16.64
CA SER A 550 8.22 23.01 16.79
C SER A 550 8.61 21.70 16.08
N GLN A 551 9.78 21.71 15.43
CA GLN A 551 10.32 20.58 14.67
C GLN A 551 10.51 19.30 15.53
N THR A 552 10.71 19.46 16.85
CA THR A 552 10.67 18.35 17.82
C THR A 552 9.31 17.63 17.81
N THR A 553 8.21 18.38 17.80
CA THR A 553 6.85 17.81 17.73
C THR A 553 6.64 17.10 16.41
N LYS A 554 7.09 17.69 15.29
CA LYS A 554 7.03 17.05 13.97
C LYS A 554 7.76 15.71 13.97
N THR A 555 8.97 15.66 14.53
CA THR A 555 9.76 14.42 14.60
C THR A 555 9.06 13.35 15.44
N VAL A 556 8.56 13.70 16.63
CA VAL A 556 7.83 12.75 17.49
C VAL A 556 6.57 12.23 16.80
N THR A 557 5.78 13.12 16.20
CA THR A 557 4.59 12.71 15.43
C THR A 557 4.96 11.84 14.23
N GLY A 558 6.07 12.12 13.54
CA GLY A 558 6.60 11.27 12.47
C GLY A 558 6.92 9.85 12.95
N VAL A 559 7.59 9.70 14.10
CA VAL A 559 7.87 8.39 14.71
C VAL A 559 6.57 7.65 15.05
N VAL A 560 5.59 8.34 15.67
CA VAL A 560 4.28 7.75 15.99
C VAL A 560 3.56 7.27 14.72
N LEU A 561 3.62 8.07 13.65
CA LEU A 561 3.01 7.77 12.37
C LEU A 561 3.63 6.51 11.73
N ILE A 562 4.97 6.38 11.78
CA ILE A 562 5.70 5.18 11.33
C ILE A 562 5.23 3.95 12.10
N VAL A 563 5.09 4.04 13.42
CA VAL A 563 4.64 2.91 14.26
C VAL A 563 3.22 2.49 13.89
N ILE A 564 2.29 3.44 13.76
CA ILE A 564 0.89 3.16 13.37
C ILE A 564 0.84 2.46 12.01
N GLN A 565 1.59 2.97 11.04
CA GLN A 565 1.62 2.42 9.68
C GLN A 565 2.26 1.03 9.63
N SER A 566 3.35 0.82 10.36
CA SER A 566 4.07 -0.46 10.44
C SER A 566 3.27 -1.54 11.16
N VAL A 567 2.49 -1.19 12.18
CA VAL A 567 1.61 -2.15 12.86
C VAL A 567 0.52 -2.65 11.91
N LEU A 568 -0.09 -1.76 11.12
CA LEU A 568 -1.13 -2.18 10.18
C LEU A 568 -0.57 -3.05 9.04
N THR A 569 0.63 -2.76 8.51
CA THR A 569 1.27 -3.64 7.50
C THR A 569 1.56 -5.02 8.05
N ALA A 570 2.08 -5.12 9.28
CA ALA A 570 2.33 -6.39 9.93
C ALA A 570 1.03 -7.19 10.13
N VAL A 571 -0.05 -6.53 10.57
CA VAL A 571 -1.37 -7.18 10.72
C VAL A 571 -1.89 -7.70 9.38
N LEU A 572 -1.83 -6.90 8.32
CA LEU A 572 -2.25 -7.34 6.98
C LEU A 572 -1.42 -8.52 6.47
N ALA A 573 -0.09 -8.48 6.67
CA ALA A 573 0.80 -9.58 6.29
C ALA A 573 0.45 -10.89 7.03
N ILE A 574 0.20 -10.82 8.33
CA ILE A 574 -0.21 -11.99 9.13
C ILE A 574 -1.56 -12.52 8.64
N LEU A 575 -2.54 -11.65 8.37
CA LEU A 575 -3.85 -12.06 7.86
C LEU A 575 -3.76 -12.76 6.51
N ILE A 576 -2.91 -12.29 5.59
CA ILE A 576 -2.65 -12.95 4.30
C ILE A 576 -2.03 -14.32 4.54
N ALA A 577 -1.02 -14.41 5.41
CA ALA A 577 -0.33 -15.67 5.70
C ALA A 577 -1.29 -16.71 6.31
N VAL A 578 -2.13 -16.30 7.26
CA VAL A 578 -3.15 -17.16 7.88
C VAL A 578 -4.19 -17.60 6.84
N ASN A 579 -4.69 -16.68 6.01
CA ASN A 579 -5.65 -17.02 4.96
C ASN A 579 -5.07 -18.00 3.92
N ALA A 580 -3.81 -17.79 3.51
CA ALA A 580 -3.09 -18.69 2.62
C ALA A 580 -2.91 -20.09 3.25
N MET A 581 -2.51 -20.13 4.52
CA MET A 581 -2.34 -21.37 5.27
C MET A 581 -3.66 -22.15 5.41
N ILE A 582 -4.76 -21.46 5.72
CA ILE A 582 -6.10 -22.07 5.79
C ILE A 582 -6.49 -22.65 4.43
N SER A 583 -6.24 -21.93 3.33
CA SER A 583 -6.57 -22.41 1.98
C SER A 583 -5.80 -23.70 1.65
N LEU A 584 -4.50 -23.75 1.94
CA LEU A 584 -3.66 -24.93 1.69
C LEU A 584 -4.09 -26.14 2.53
N PHE A 585 -4.36 -25.95 3.82
CA PHE A 585 -4.77 -27.07 4.68
C PHE A 585 -6.19 -27.56 4.40
N ARG A 586 -7.12 -26.66 4.06
CA ARG A 586 -8.51 -27.05 3.79
C ARG A 586 -8.63 -27.88 2.51
N GLU A 587 -7.86 -27.56 1.47
CA GLU A 587 -7.79 -28.41 0.27
C GLU A 587 -7.31 -29.83 0.57
N ASN A 588 -6.36 -29.98 1.50
CA ASN A 588 -5.84 -31.30 1.89
C ASN A 588 -6.91 -32.12 2.64
N ILE A 589 -7.72 -31.48 3.49
CA ILE A 589 -8.86 -32.13 4.16
C ILE A 589 -9.93 -32.56 3.16
N HIS A 590 -10.21 -31.77 2.12
CA HIS A 590 -11.16 -32.17 1.07
C HIS A 590 -10.65 -33.35 0.24
N LYS A 591 -9.36 -33.38 -0.10
CA LYS A 591 -8.74 -34.56 -0.73
C LYS A 591 -8.77 -35.77 0.18
N LYS A 592 -8.54 -35.58 1.48
CA LYS A 592 -8.66 -36.65 2.49
C LYS A 592 -10.09 -37.19 2.57
N ARG A 593 -11.11 -36.32 2.66
CA ARG A 593 -12.54 -36.73 2.64
C ARG A 593 -12.93 -37.44 1.35
N ARG A 594 -12.44 -36.98 0.19
CA ARG A 594 -12.71 -37.67 -1.09
C ARG A 594 -12.09 -39.06 -1.12
N ARG A 595 -10.84 -39.22 -0.65
CA ARG A 595 -10.19 -40.52 -0.52
C ARG A 595 -10.90 -41.43 0.51
N GLU A 596 -11.42 -40.87 1.58
CA GLU A 596 -12.20 -41.61 2.59
C GLU A 596 -13.58 -42.01 2.04
N ALA A 597 -14.25 -41.15 1.27
CA ALA A 597 -15.52 -41.46 0.60
C ALA A 597 -15.35 -42.48 -0.54
N GLU A 598 -14.27 -42.39 -1.33
CA GLU A 598 -13.93 -43.41 -2.34
C GLU A 598 -13.60 -44.77 -1.69
N LYS A 599 -12.93 -44.76 -0.53
CA LYS A 599 -12.70 -45.99 0.26
C LYS A 599 -13.99 -46.54 0.89
N ALA A 600 -14.91 -45.69 1.32
CA ALA A 600 -16.20 -46.11 1.86
C ALA A 600 -17.08 -46.72 0.75
N ASN A 601 -17.20 -46.04 -0.40
CA ASN A 601 -17.95 -46.55 -1.54
C ASN A 601 -17.33 -47.83 -2.14
N GLY A 602 -15.99 -47.95 -2.10
CA GLY A 602 -15.30 -49.19 -2.52
C GLY A 602 -15.41 -50.33 -1.52
N LEU A 603 -15.81 -50.08 -0.26
CA LEU A 603 -16.16 -51.11 0.71
C LEU A 603 -17.61 -51.60 0.50
N ASP A 604 -18.52 -50.73 0.08
CA ASP A 604 -19.92 -51.09 -0.19
C ASP A 604 -20.08 -51.92 -1.48
N ASP A 605 -19.18 -51.76 -2.46
CA ASP A 605 -19.11 -52.62 -3.67
C ASP A 605 -18.52 -54.03 -3.38
N LEU A 606 -18.07 -54.25 -2.13
CA LEU A 606 -17.65 -55.54 -1.60
C LEU A 606 -18.69 -56.11 -0.64
N THR A 607 -19.99 -55.97 -0.93
CA THR A 607 -20.99 -56.86 -0.32
C THR A 607 -20.55 -58.31 -0.55
N PRO A 608 -20.18 -59.07 0.50
CA PRO A 608 -19.84 -60.46 0.33
C PRO A 608 -21.13 -61.19 0.04
N LEU A 609 -21.24 -61.81 -1.13
CA LEU A 609 -22.33 -62.74 -1.47
C LEU A 609 -22.29 -64.04 -0.64
N ASP A 610 -21.56 -64.08 0.47
CA ASP A 610 -21.55 -65.22 1.39
C ASP A 610 -22.06 -64.79 2.78
N ALA A 611 -23.30 -65.18 3.08
CA ALA A 611 -23.99 -64.83 4.33
C ALA A 611 -23.30 -65.42 5.59
N ARG A 612 -22.33 -66.33 5.42
CA ARG A 612 -21.72 -67.08 6.51
C ARG A 612 -20.67 -66.31 7.33
N GLU A 613 -20.07 -65.26 6.78
CA GLU A 613 -19.06 -64.43 7.48
C GLU A 613 -19.64 -63.16 8.14
N SER A 614 -20.90 -62.83 7.86
CA SER A 614 -21.57 -61.66 8.45
C SER A 614 -21.93 -61.79 9.94
N LEU A 615 -21.84 -63.01 10.50
CA LEU A 615 -22.14 -63.29 11.91
C LEU A 615 -20.92 -63.19 12.84
N LEU A 616 -19.73 -62.88 12.32
CA LEU A 616 -18.49 -62.79 13.11
C LEU A 616 -17.89 -61.37 13.19
N ILE A 617 -18.56 -60.36 12.65
CA ILE A 617 -18.17 -58.97 12.87
C ILE A 617 -18.76 -58.53 14.22
N ASP A 618 -18.04 -58.85 15.28
CA ASP A 618 -18.28 -58.29 16.60
C ASP A 618 -18.03 -56.77 16.56
N HIS A 619 -19.12 -56.02 16.76
CA HIS A 619 -19.19 -54.61 17.12
C HIS A 619 -18.12 -53.67 16.51
N PRO A 620 -18.39 -53.02 15.35
CA PRO A 620 -17.65 -51.80 15.05
C PRO A 620 -17.97 -50.78 16.15
N GLN A 621 -16.93 -50.34 16.87
CA GLN A 621 -17.09 -49.32 17.91
C GLN A 621 -17.80 -48.10 17.32
N ARG A 622 -19.01 -47.86 17.83
CA ARG A 622 -19.77 -46.63 17.61
C ARG A 622 -18.93 -45.49 18.19
N LYS A 623 -18.10 -44.85 17.35
CA LYS A 623 -17.48 -43.58 17.72
C LYS A 623 -18.60 -42.55 17.87
N ASP A 624 -18.84 -42.15 19.10
CA ASP A 624 -19.72 -41.04 19.44
C ASP A 624 -19.25 -39.78 18.72
N TYR A 625 -19.99 -39.38 17.67
CA TYR A 625 -19.82 -38.09 17.00
C TYR A 625 -20.56 -36.96 17.73
N THR A 626 -21.01 -37.19 18.96
CA THR A 626 -21.81 -36.25 19.76
C THR A 626 -21.01 -35.08 20.35
N GLU A 627 -19.67 -35.06 20.24
CA GLU A 627 -18.85 -33.97 20.83
C GLU A 627 -18.41 -32.85 19.87
N MET A 628 -18.72 -32.91 18.56
CA MET A 628 -18.29 -31.85 17.62
C MET A 628 -19.37 -30.80 17.28
N SER A 629 -20.54 -30.83 17.91
CA SER A 629 -21.57 -29.79 17.75
C SER A 629 -21.22 -28.44 18.38
N ASN A 630 -20.12 -28.34 19.13
CA ASN A 630 -19.71 -27.11 19.82
C ASN A 630 -18.75 -26.21 19.04
N PHE A 631 -18.38 -26.55 17.79
CA PHE A 631 -17.66 -25.62 16.91
C PHE A 631 -18.63 -24.80 16.06
N ASN A 632 -19.09 -23.70 16.68
CA ASN A 632 -19.68 -22.49 16.11
C ASN A 632 -19.77 -22.44 14.56
N PHE A 633 -20.86 -22.95 14.01
CA PHE A 633 -21.21 -22.79 12.59
C PHE A 633 -21.69 -21.35 12.36
N THR A 634 -20.90 -20.57 11.61
CA THR A 634 -21.39 -19.36 10.92
C THR A 634 -21.23 -19.55 9.41
N GLY A 635 -22.13 -20.35 8.83
CA GLY A 635 -22.41 -20.42 7.40
C GLY A 635 -23.85 -19.96 7.13
N PRO A 636 -24.18 -19.49 5.92
CA PRO A 636 -25.46 -18.84 5.65
C PRO A 636 -26.63 -19.84 5.65
N TYR A 637 -27.76 -19.34 6.12
CA TYR A 637 -29.08 -19.96 6.22
C TYR A 637 -29.52 -20.57 4.88
N GLU A 638 -29.82 -21.88 4.85
CA GLU A 638 -30.67 -22.50 3.82
C GLU A 638 -32.11 -22.56 4.36
N PRO A 639 -33.15 -22.24 3.58
CA PRO A 639 -34.52 -22.48 4.00
C PRO A 639 -34.83 -23.98 3.88
N TYR A 640 -35.28 -24.56 4.99
CA TYR A 640 -35.73 -25.93 5.12
C TYR A 640 -36.95 -26.17 4.20
N HIS A 641 -36.83 -27.07 3.23
CA HIS A 641 -37.97 -27.63 2.51
C HIS A 641 -38.28 -29.01 3.09
N ASP A 642 -39.47 -29.14 3.68
CA ASP A 642 -39.99 -30.42 4.17
C ASP A 642 -40.25 -31.37 2.99
N HIS A 643 -39.55 -32.50 2.97
CA HIS A 643 -39.97 -33.70 2.26
C HIS A 643 -40.34 -34.76 3.30
N PRO A 644 -41.54 -35.38 3.24
CA PRO A 644 -41.92 -36.42 4.18
C PRO A 644 -41.09 -37.69 3.94
N ALA A 645 -40.50 -38.20 5.01
CA ALA A 645 -39.72 -39.43 5.00
C ALA A 645 -40.63 -40.64 5.21
N ASP A 646 -40.68 -41.54 4.22
CA ASP A 646 -41.24 -42.88 4.35
C ASP A 646 -40.38 -43.73 5.30
N ARG A 647 -41.02 -44.31 6.32
CA ARG A 647 -40.41 -45.28 7.24
C ARG A 647 -40.61 -46.70 6.69
N PRO A 648 -39.62 -47.60 6.83
CA PRO A 648 -39.77 -49.00 6.48
C PRO A 648 -40.39 -49.80 7.63
N ASP A 649 -41.28 -50.72 7.26
CA ASP A 649 -41.88 -51.75 8.11
C ASP A 649 -40.84 -52.78 8.61
N SER A 650 -40.96 -53.17 9.88
CA SER A 650 -40.47 -54.45 10.38
C SER A 650 -41.32 -54.91 11.58
N ALA A 651 -41.86 -56.11 11.45
CA ALA A 651 -42.78 -56.76 12.38
C ALA A 651 -42.05 -57.63 13.43
N GLY A 652 -42.71 -57.83 14.59
CA GLY A 652 -42.44 -58.92 15.55
C GLY A 652 -42.09 -58.44 16.97
N SER A 653 -43.07 -58.18 17.83
CA SER A 653 -43.66 -59.13 18.82
C SER A 653 -42.85 -59.31 20.11
N HIS A 654 -43.31 -58.73 21.23
CA HIS A 654 -43.96 -59.47 22.34
C HIS A 654 -44.22 -58.63 23.62
N LYS A 655 -45.42 -58.83 24.17
CA LYS A 655 -45.82 -58.93 25.60
C LYS A 655 -46.23 -57.68 26.43
N GLY A 656 -47.56 -57.61 26.66
CA GLY A 656 -48.23 -57.42 27.96
C GLY A 656 -48.47 -55.97 28.41
N LEU A 657 -49.60 -55.55 29.01
CA LEU A 657 -50.88 -56.16 29.40
C LEU A 657 -51.75 -55.00 29.96
N VAL A 658 -53.07 -55.05 29.70
CA VAL A 658 -54.21 -54.59 30.56
C VAL A 658 -54.80 -53.15 30.46
N TYR A 659 -56.14 -53.17 30.28
CA TYR A 659 -57.23 -52.18 30.48
C TYR A 659 -57.38 -51.01 29.48
N ALA A 660 -58.35 -51.02 28.56
CA ALA A 660 -59.83 -50.89 28.68
C ALA A 660 -60.29 -49.45 29.00
N ASP A 661 -60.90 -48.76 28.02
CA ASP A 661 -62.32 -48.39 28.11
C ASP A 661 -62.91 -47.89 26.77
N TYR A 662 -64.22 -48.12 26.62
CA TYR A 662 -65.20 -47.88 25.55
C TYR A 662 -64.93 -46.73 24.54
N GLY A 663 -65.36 -46.80 23.27
CA GLY A 663 -66.19 -47.77 22.58
C GLY A 663 -66.68 -47.20 21.23
N VAL A 664 -67.20 -48.13 20.41
CA VAL A 664 -68.15 -47.93 19.30
C VAL A 664 -67.61 -47.21 18.04
N ALA A 665 -67.76 -47.70 16.81
CA ALA A 665 -68.04 -48.99 16.18
C ALA A 665 -67.99 -48.72 14.67
N HIS A 666 -67.50 -49.69 13.89
CA HIS A 666 -67.87 -49.97 12.49
C HIS A 666 -67.63 -48.88 11.41
N SER A 667 -67.29 -49.17 10.17
CA SER A 667 -66.90 -50.39 9.46
C SER A 667 -66.62 -49.98 8.02
N HIS A 668 -65.60 -50.62 7.42
CA HIS A 668 -65.58 -51.09 6.04
C HIS A 668 -66.08 -50.17 4.91
N ASN A 669 -65.09 -49.60 4.20
CA ASN A 669 -64.94 -49.74 2.73
C ASN A 669 -65.21 -51.20 2.28
N PRO A 670 -65.61 -51.49 1.02
CA PRO A 670 -64.83 -51.02 -0.14
C PRO A 670 -65.58 -50.93 -1.49
N SER A 671 -64.79 -50.56 -2.52
CA SER A 671 -64.82 -51.09 -3.90
C SER A 671 -66.05 -50.69 -4.75
N ASP A 672 -65.97 -50.46 -6.05
CA ASP A 672 -64.90 -50.38 -7.03
C ASP A 672 -65.59 -49.93 -8.34
N ASP A 673 -64.82 -49.28 -9.20
CA ASP A 673 -64.83 -49.50 -10.64
C ASP A 673 -65.88 -48.83 -11.58
N TYR A 674 -65.38 -48.65 -12.81
CA TYR A 674 -66.01 -48.35 -14.10
C TYR A 674 -66.25 -46.90 -14.57
N ARG A 675 -65.34 -46.50 -15.49
CA ARG A 675 -65.54 -45.90 -16.84
C ARG A 675 -66.90 -45.29 -17.19
N ASP A 676 -66.88 -44.09 -17.76
CA ASP A 676 -67.43 -43.87 -19.12
C ASP A 676 -66.99 -42.55 -19.78
N ASP A 677 -66.92 -42.61 -21.11
CA ASP A 677 -66.75 -41.52 -22.08
C ASP A 677 -67.96 -40.55 -22.08
N ASP A 678 -67.75 -39.25 -22.36
CA ASP A 678 -68.27 -38.56 -23.56
C ASP A 678 -68.21 -37.01 -23.48
N ARG A 679 -67.72 -36.44 -24.59
CA ARG A 679 -68.18 -35.24 -25.34
C ARG A 679 -68.72 -33.97 -24.62
N SER A 680 -68.07 -32.86 -25.01
CA SER A 680 -68.64 -31.68 -25.70
C SER A 680 -68.69 -30.30 -25.00
N ARG A 681 -68.38 -29.28 -25.84
CA ARG A 681 -68.82 -27.87 -25.87
C ARG A 681 -68.25 -26.83 -24.88
N SER A 682 -67.56 -25.84 -25.48
CA SER A 682 -67.50 -24.41 -25.06
C SER A 682 -68.89 -23.74 -25.13
N PRO A 683 -69.18 -22.51 -24.62
CA PRO A 683 -68.30 -21.32 -24.46
C PRO A 683 -68.60 -20.35 -23.28
N SER A 684 -68.04 -19.12 -23.34
CA SER A 684 -68.35 -17.84 -22.62
C SER A 684 -67.62 -17.58 -21.28
N LEU A 685 -66.82 -16.52 -21.11
CA LEU A 685 -67.01 -15.05 -21.08
C LEU A 685 -67.57 -14.52 -19.74
N GLU A 686 -66.68 -14.05 -18.86
CA GLU A 686 -66.89 -12.99 -17.85
C GLU A 686 -65.48 -12.62 -17.33
N GLY A 687 -64.93 -11.40 -17.40
CA GLY A 687 -65.47 -10.15 -16.90
C GLY A 687 -64.65 -9.66 -15.70
N ARG A 688 -63.42 -9.14 -15.90
CA ARG A 688 -62.69 -8.37 -14.87
C ARG A 688 -62.33 -6.99 -15.41
N ARG A 689 -62.92 -5.96 -14.79
CA ARG A 689 -62.55 -4.55 -14.95
C ARG A 689 -61.41 -4.16 -13.98
N PRO A 690 -60.59 -3.15 -14.33
CA PRO A 690 -59.36 -2.77 -13.63
C PRO A 690 -59.58 -1.69 -12.55
N THR A 691 -58.70 -1.65 -11.54
CA THR A 691 -58.54 -0.50 -10.64
C THR A 691 -57.42 0.41 -11.14
N VAL A 692 -57.71 1.71 -11.13
CA VAL A 692 -56.96 2.86 -11.69
C VAL A 692 -56.19 3.57 -10.55
N PRO A 693 -55.11 4.35 -10.83
CA PRO A 693 -54.11 4.77 -9.84
C PRO A 693 -54.42 6.13 -9.19
N GLY A 694 -53.89 6.36 -7.98
CA GLY A 694 -53.97 7.63 -7.27
C GLY A 694 -52.63 8.36 -7.24
N TYR A 695 -52.57 9.53 -7.88
CA TYR A 695 -51.58 10.58 -7.65
C TYR A 695 -52.08 11.52 -6.54
N GLY A 696 -51.17 12.04 -5.71
CA GLY A 696 -51.44 13.12 -4.77
C GLY A 696 -50.15 13.85 -4.38
N MET A 697 -50.03 15.10 -4.84
CA MET A 697 -49.00 16.09 -4.48
C MET A 697 -49.56 17.08 -3.43
N ALA A 698 -48.63 17.85 -2.86
CA ALA A 698 -48.76 19.04 -1.97
C ALA A 698 -48.68 18.70 -0.46
N TYR A 699 -47.86 19.35 0.36
CA TYR A 699 -47.19 20.67 0.31
C TYR A 699 -45.73 20.60 0.76
#